data_AF-E9FGK6-F1
#
_entry.id   AF-E9FGK6-F1
#
_cell.length_a   1.000
_cell.length_b   1.000
_cell.length_c   1.000
_cell.angle_alpha   90.00
_cell.angle_beta   90.00
_cell.angle_gamma   90.00
#
_symmetry.space_group_name_H-M   'P 1'
#
loop_
_entity.id
_entity.type
_entity.pdbx_description
1 polymer ?
#
loop_
_entity_poly.entity_id
_entity_poly.type
_entity_poly.pdbx_seq_one_letter_code
_entity_poly.pdbx_strand_id
1 'polypeptide(L)'
;VPAKDPSGNVIGTYTLKTVGGQAVAVFTPTDKTYSGEVQPVRVQAKDKNGISVETTYTPLITPVTPTATPATSENIQGATQTGTPTFVQGDAIAPIKQGSVKLLDKEGNEVPAGQTTPAYAEDGTTEIGTFSIDPTTGKVTFSPTDKLYSGKVTPATVQAEDENGTKVTTTYTPQIIPVNPIGVPATSEDVQGAIQTGKPEFQGGTAVVNGKEVTVEMNDTVPAKLIDSKTGNVVDSITIPGEGTYTVAPDGTVTFVPEKTFTGQASGVEVLREDKNGTPVTASYTPVVKAAIPTATDAVTEDIQGATQKGVPTFLGGRVTVNGVEKIVPIDETKGLELIDPKTGKPTDQPIVIPGEGTYTVNNGMVEFKPEPQFTGKGTGVEVQRVDENGTPVKAKYTPVVKPATPTSSDVITTDVQGATQSGTPTFEGGKVKVNGIEKTVEIDETVKPTFDDGTTEKTIPGEGTYTIDEAGKVTFTPEKTFTGQATGVTVKRVDKNGTPITAKYTPVVIPVTPTSKDSESEGPKGQPQSGTPTFEGGKVTINGKEIPVEIDETVKPTFDDGTTEKKVPGEGTYTIDEAGKVTFTPEPEFVGRATGVTVKRVDKNGTPITAKYIPTVRPNTSFVDTKGNILAPSEDGSQPKKDIPGYKIVETKVDEKGNVVHVYEKVKTSHKDKEGNEIPGYPTEDGEQPKKDIPGYRFVETKKLPNGDTEHVYEKVKTSHKDKEGNEIPGYPSEDGEQPKKDIPGYRFVETKKLPNGDTEHVYEKVKTSHKDKEGNEIPGYPSEDGEQPKKDIPGYRFVETKKLPNGDTEHVYEKVKTSH
;
A
#
# COMPACT_ATOMS: atom_id res chain seq x y z
N VAL A 1 -79.05 -4.22 -147.05
CA VAL A 1 -77.99 -3.37 -147.64
C VAL A 1 -77.02 -2.93 -146.54
N PRO A 2 -75.72 -2.70 -146.84
CA PRO A 2 -74.79 -2.17 -145.85
C PRO A 2 -75.29 -0.83 -145.31
N ALA A 3 -75.27 -0.66 -144.00
CA ALA A 3 -75.53 0.59 -143.33
C ALA A 3 -74.18 1.29 -143.13
N LYS A 4 -74.09 2.55 -143.56
CA LYS A 4 -72.83 3.31 -143.57
C LYS A 4 -72.91 4.53 -142.68
N ASP A 5 -71.78 4.92 -142.09
CA ASP A 5 -71.63 6.23 -141.45
C ASP A 5 -71.64 7.36 -142.53
N PRO A 6 -71.66 8.65 -142.15
CA PRO A 6 -71.64 9.75 -143.11
C PRO A 6 -70.40 9.76 -144.01
N SER A 7 -69.29 9.17 -143.54
CA SER A 7 -68.01 9.04 -144.25
C SER A 7 -67.97 7.86 -145.23
N GLY A 8 -68.98 6.98 -145.22
CA GLY A 8 -69.12 5.83 -146.12
C GLY A 8 -68.57 4.49 -145.60
N ASN A 9 -68.11 4.42 -144.34
CA ASN A 9 -67.65 3.19 -143.69
C ASN A 9 -68.84 2.30 -143.31
N VAL A 10 -68.72 0.99 -143.47
CA VAL A 10 -69.81 0.05 -143.12
C VAL A 10 -69.83 -0.18 -141.60
N ILE A 11 -70.87 0.32 -140.95
CA ILE A 11 -71.07 0.24 -139.49
C ILE A 11 -72.16 -0.77 -139.09
N GLY A 12 -72.93 -1.24 -140.06
CA GLY A 12 -73.93 -2.26 -139.84
C GLY A 12 -74.60 -2.71 -141.13
N THR A 13 -75.76 -3.31 -140.97
CA THR A 13 -76.60 -3.75 -142.08
C THR A 13 -78.05 -3.33 -141.86
N TYR A 14 -78.66 -2.77 -142.90
CA TYR A 14 -80.10 -2.62 -142.99
C TYR A 14 -80.73 -3.86 -143.58
N THR A 15 -81.72 -4.41 -142.88
CA THR A 15 -82.56 -5.52 -143.35
C THR A 15 -84.02 -5.11 -143.28
N LEU A 16 -84.85 -5.66 -144.16
CA LEU A 16 -86.30 -5.55 -144.06
C LEU A 16 -86.81 -6.89 -143.53
N LYS A 17 -87.56 -6.85 -142.43
CA LYS A 17 -88.16 -8.04 -141.80
C LYS A 17 -89.68 -7.87 -141.74
N THR A 18 -90.41 -8.98 -141.69
CA THR A 18 -91.85 -8.95 -141.44
C THR A 18 -92.10 -9.22 -139.96
N VAL A 19 -92.68 -8.25 -139.24
CA VAL A 19 -93.02 -8.36 -137.82
C VAL A 19 -94.52 -8.07 -137.68
N GLY A 20 -95.29 -9.04 -137.15
CA GLY A 20 -96.75 -8.87 -136.99
C GLY A 20 -97.51 -8.64 -138.30
N GLY A 21 -96.98 -9.13 -139.43
CA GLY A 21 -97.56 -8.91 -140.77
C GLY A 21 -97.19 -7.56 -141.42
N GLN A 22 -96.44 -6.69 -140.73
CA GLN A 22 -95.94 -5.42 -141.27
C GLN A 22 -94.44 -5.52 -141.61
N ALA A 23 -94.02 -4.84 -142.68
CA ALA A 23 -92.61 -4.73 -143.03
C ALA A 23 -91.93 -3.68 -142.13
N VAL A 24 -90.88 -4.09 -141.41
CA VAL A 24 -90.09 -3.26 -140.49
C VAL A 24 -88.65 -3.19 -140.99
N ALA A 25 -88.14 -1.97 -141.14
CA ALA A 25 -86.72 -1.74 -141.40
C ALA A 25 -85.92 -1.90 -140.11
N VAL A 26 -84.91 -2.76 -140.13
CA VAL A 26 -84.05 -3.06 -138.97
C VAL A 26 -82.61 -2.72 -139.31
N PHE A 27 -81.99 -1.92 -138.45
CA PHE A 27 -80.55 -1.70 -138.44
C PHE A 27 -79.90 -2.70 -137.46
N THR A 28 -78.95 -3.49 -137.95
CA THR A 28 -78.13 -4.38 -137.13
C THR A 28 -76.68 -3.87 -137.18
N PRO A 29 -76.11 -3.35 -136.07
CA PRO A 29 -74.73 -2.88 -136.05
C PRO A 29 -73.75 -4.06 -136.19
N THR A 30 -72.69 -3.87 -136.97
CA THR A 30 -71.51 -4.76 -137.02
C THR A 30 -70.34 -4.14 -136.29
N ASP A 31 -70.24 -2.81 -136.30
CA ASP A 31 -69.39 -2.06 -135.38
C ASP A 31 -70.24 -1.63 -134.19
N LYS A 32 -70.05 -2.30 -133.05
CA LYS A 32 -70.79 -2.02 -131.80
C LYS A 32 -70.27 -0.78 -131.07
N THR A 33 -69.12 -0.24 -131.47
CA THR A 33 -68.50 0.94 -130.86
C THR A 33 -68.93 2.24 -131.55
N TYR A 34 -69.52 2.14 -132.74
CA TYR A 34 -69.97 3.28 -133.50
C TYR A 34 -71.15 3.99 -132.82
N SER A 35 -71.04 5.32 -132.68
CA SER A 35 -72.13 6.20 -132.30
C SER A 35 -72.21 7.38 -133.27
N GLY A 36 -73.41 7.88 -133.52
CA GLY A 36 -73.67 8.95 -134.48
C GLY A 36 -74.79 8.61 -135.48
N GLU A 37 -74.90 9.46 -136.50
CA GLU A 37 -75.90 9.33 -137.55
C GLU A 37 -75.53 8.22 -138.53
N VAL A 38 -76.50 7.39 -138.91
CA VAL A 38 -76.30 6.41 -139.99
C VAL A 38 -76.93 6.96 -141.26
N GLN A 39 -76.25 6.78 -142.40
CA GLN A 39 -76.82 7.19 -143.69
C GLN A 39 -78.21 6.56 -143.89
N PRO A 40 -79.21 7.36 -144.32
CA PRO A 40 -80.58 6.89 -144.47
C PRO A 40 -80.70 5.81 -145.54
N VAL A 41 -81.56 4.82 -145.30
CA VAL A 41 -81.94 3.82 -146.30
C VAL A 41 -83.32 4.13 -146.86
N ARG A 42 -83.48 4.04 -148.19
CA ARG A 42 -84.80 4.12 -148.83
C ARG A 42 -85.49 2.77 -148.76
N VAL A 43 -86.74 2.79 -148.34
CA VAL A 43 -87.64 1.63 -148.29
C VAL A 43 -88.73 1.85 -149.34
N GLN A 44 -88.86 0.92 -150.28
CA GLN A 44 -89.86 0.96 -151.35
C GLN A 44 -90.94 -0.10 -151.10
N ALA A 45 -92.20 0.29 -151.25
CA ALA A 45 -93.34 -0.62 -151.29
C ALA A 45 -94.08 -0.45 -152.63
N LYS A 46 -94.61 -1.54 -153.19
CA LYS A 46 -95.42 -1.51 -154.42
C LYS A 46 -96.84 -1.96 -154.12
N ASP A 47 -97.81 -1.26 -154.71
CA ASP A 47 -99.19 -1.75 -154.72
C ASP A 47 -99.37 -2.93 -155.69
N LYS A 48 -100.57 -3.52 -155.73
CA LYS A 48 -100.90 -4.66 -156.61
C LYS A 48 -100.82 -4.33 -158.10
N ASN A 49 -100.86 -3.05 -158.47
CA ASN A 49 -100.77 -2.58 -159.84
C ASN A 49 -99.33 -2.20 -160.23
N GLY A 50 -98.37 -2.36 -159.32
CA GLY A 50 -96.96 -2.11 -159.54
C GLY A 50 -96.50 -0.67 -159.32
N ILE A 51 -97.36 0.22 -158.78
CA ILE A 51 -96.99 1.60 -158.45
C ILE A 51 -96.19 1.59 -157.15
N SER A 52 -94.98 2.17 -157.17
CA SER A 52 -94.10 2.26 -156.00
C SER A 52 -94.37 3.52 -155.16
N VAL A 53 -94.31 3.38 -153.84
CA VAL A 53 -94.09 4.47 -152.88
C VAL A 53 -92.77 4.24 -152.14
N GLU A 54 -92.03 5.32 -151.84
CA GLU A 54 -90.77 5.26 -151.12
C GLU A 54 -90.82 6.11 -149.84
N THR A 55 -90.13 5.65 -148.79
CA THR A 55 -89.86 6.41 -147.56
C THR A 55 -88.41 6.19 -147.11
N THR A 56 -87.91 6.97 -146.16
CA THR A 56 -86.54 6.87 -145.63
C THR A 56 -86.54 6.47 -144.16
N TYR A 57 -85.67 5.53 -143.79
CA TYR A 57 -85.36 5.18 -142.40
C TYR A 57 -83.95 5.64 -142.06
N THR A 58 -83.84 6.45 -141.00
CA THR A 58 -82.58 7.00 -140.50
C THR A 58 -82.46 6.68 -139.00
N PRO A 59 -81.65 5.69 -138.60
CA PRO A 59 -81.33 5.46 -137.20
C PRO A 59 -80.27 6.47 -136.71
N LEU A 60 -80.39 6.81 -135.43
CA LEU A 60 -79.39 7.57 -134.66
C LEU A 60 -78.88 6.65 -133.55
N ILE A 61 -77.57 6.40 -133.51
CA ILE A 61 -76.96 5.54 -132.49
C ILE A 61 -76.35 6.39 -131.39
N THR A 62 -76.92 6.33 -130.19
CA THR A 62 -76.41 7.02 -129.00
C THR A 62 -75.34 6.17 -128.32
N PRO A 63 -74.21 6.76 -127.89
CA PRO A 63 -73.18 6.02 -127.16
C PRO A 63 -73.73 5.57 -125.80
N VAL A 64 -73.39 4.34 -125.42
CA VAL A 64 -73.56 3.85 -124.05
C VAL A 64 -72.21 4.00 -123.35
N THR A 65 -72.20 4.60 -122.16
CA THR A 65 -70.96 4.80 -121.41
C THR A 65 -71.14 4.23 -120.02
N PRO A 66 -70.40 3.17 -119.65
CA PRO A 66 -70.43 2.69 -118.27
C PRO A 66 -69.83 3.74 -117.33
N THR A 67 -70.34 3.76 -116.10
CA THR A 67 -69.82 4.64 -115.03
C THR A 67 -69.13 3.80 -113.96
N ALA A 68 -68.20 4.41 -113.23
CA ALA A 68 -67.48 3.73 -112.17
C ALA A 68 -67.34 4.65 -110.95
N THR A 69 -67.45 4.08 -109.76
CA THR A 69 -67.28 4.79 -108.49
C THR A 69 -66.02 4.28 -107.80
N PRO A 70 -65.12 5.17 -107.34
CA PRO A 70 -63.91 4.76 -106.63
C PRO A 70 -64.24 4.12 -105.29
N ALA A 71 -63.31 3.34 -104.77
CA ALA A 71 -63.40 2.80 -103.42
C ALA A 71 -62.24 3.32 -102.55
N THR A 72 -62.52 3.49 -101.26
CA THR A 72 -61.50 3.81 -100.27
C THR A 72 -61.59 2.81 -99.12
N SER A 73 -60.50 2.66 -98.40
CA SER A 73 -60.43 1.91 -97.15
C SER A 73 -59.55 2.67 -96.17
N GLU A 74 -59.73 2.40 -94.89
CA GLU A 74 -58.85 2.91 -93.84
C GLU A 74 -58.47 1.78 -92.90
N ASN A 75 -57.20 1.71 -92.52
CA ASN A 75 -56.72 0.81 -91.48
C ASN A 75 -55.41 1.33 -90.89
N ILE A 76 -55.02 0.76 -89.76
CA ILE A 76 -53.73 1.07 -89.13
C ILE A 76 -52.56 0.65 -90.01
N GLN A 77 -51.43 1.31 -89.77
CA GLN A 77 -50.12 0.98 -90.30
C GLN A 77 -49.78 -0.52 -90.26
N GLY A 78 -49.21 -1.03 -91.35
CA GLY A 78 -48.83 -2.44 -91.51
C GLY A 78 -49.99 -3.41 -91.76
N ALA A 79 -51.26 -2.98 -91.67
CA ALA A 79 -52.40 -3.83 -91.93
C ALA A 79 -52.76 -3.89 -93.42
N THR A 80 -53.11 -5.09 -93.90
CA THR A 80 -53.71 -5.28 -95.21
C THR A 80 -55.05 -4.55 -95.29
N GLN A 81 -55.30 -3.88 -96.41
CA GLN A 81 -56.54 -3.14 -96.65
C GLN A 81 -57.21 -3.61 -97.93
N THR A 82 -58.54 -3.60 -97.98
CA THR A 82 -59.27 -4.01 -99.18
C THR A 82 -60.41 -3.06 -99.50
N GLY A 83 -60.68 -2.85 -100.78
CA GLY A 83 -61.84 -2.11 -101.26
C GLY A 83 -62.30 -2.64 -102.63
N THR A 84 -63.59 -2.48 -102.91
CA THR A 84 -64.20 -2.95 -104.15
C THR A 84 -64.78 -1.75 -104.90
N PRO A 85 -64.06 -1.22 -105.91
CA PRO A 85 -64.64 -0.22 -106.80
C PRO A 85 -65.86 -0.78 -107.51
N THR A 86 -66.86 0.07 -107.77
CA THR A 86 -68.13 -0.37 -108.38
C THR A 86 -68.25 0.14 -109.80
N PHE A 87 -68.80 -0.70 -110.67
CA PHE A 87 -69.01 -0.40 -112.09
C PHE A 87 -70.49 -0.57 -112.41
N VAL A 88 -71.06 0.43 -113.07
CA VAL A 88 -72.47 0.45 -113.45
C VAL A 88 -72.55 0.56 -114.97
N GLN A 89 -73.26 -0.40 -115.60
CA GLN A 89 -73.52 -0.38 -117.03
C GLN A 89 -74.24 0.92 -117.43
N GLY A 90 -73.91 1.47 -118.60
CA GLY A 90 -74.60 2.66 -119.11
C GLY A 90 -76.04 2.38 -119.55
N ASP A 91 -76.28 1.19 -120.11
CA ASP A 91 -77.59 0.70 -120.56
C ASP A 91 -77.65 -0.84 -120.38
N ALA A 92 -78.85 -1.39 -120.23
CA ALA A 92 -79.08 -2.83 -120.09
C ALA A 92 -78.70 -3.65 -121.33
N ILE A 93 -78.65 -3.03 -122.52
CA ILE A 93 -78.20 -3.71 -123.75
C ILE A 93 -76.69 -3.95 -123.81
N ALA A 94 -75.91 -3.30 -122.94
CA ALA A 94 -74.45 -3.38 -122.88
C ALA A 94 -73.98 -3.54 -121.42
N PRO A 95 -74.20 -4.71 -120.80
CA PRO A 95 -73.79 -4.95 -119.42
C PRO A 95 -72.26 -4.96 -119.29
N ILE A 96 -71.77 -4.73 -118.06
CA ILE A 96 -70.35 -4.93 -117.74
C ILE A 96 -70.02 -6.41 -117.95
N LYS A 97 -68.99 -6.69 -118.76
CA LYS A 97 -68.57 -8.04 -119.09
C LYS A 97 -68.05 -8.73 -117.84
N GLN A 98 -68.56 -9.93 -117.55
CA GLN A 98 -68.15 -10.68 -116.37
C GLN A 98 -66.64 -11.00 -116.43
N GLY A 99 -65.92 -10.76 -115.32
CA GLY A 99 -64.47 -10.98 -115.25
C GLY A 99 -63.62 -9.97 -116.03
N SER A 100 -64.21 -8.88 -116.52
CA SER A 100 -63.48 -7.81 -117.22
C SER A 100 -62.72 -6.84 -116.29
N VAL A 101 -62.97 -6.91 -114.98
CA VAL A 101 -62.36 -6.00 -114.00
C VAL A 101 -60.89 -6.38 -113.81
N LYS A 102 -60.00 -5.45 -114.16
CA LYS A 102 -58.54 -5.63 -114.11
C LYS A 102 -57.87 -4.46 -113.42
N LEU A 103 -56.75 -4.75 -112.77
CA LEU A 103 -55.84 -3.77 -112.20
C LEU A 103 -54.90 -3.26 -113.31
N LEU A 104 -54.56 -1.97 -113.29
CA LEU A 104 -53.55 -1.39 -114.16
C LEU A 104 -52.25 -1.11 -113.39
N ASP A 105 -51.10 -1.29 -114.06
CA ASP A 105 -49.81 -0.85 -113.54
C ASP A 105 -49.65 0.69 -113.65
N LYS A 106 -48.52 1.23 -113.18
CA LYS A 106 -48.27 2.68 -113.19
C LYS A 106 -48.13 3.25 -114.60
N GLU A 107 -47.74 2.42 -115.57
CA GLU A 107 -47.69 2.76 -117.00
C GLU A 107 -49.06 2.67 -117.69
N GLY A 108 -50.08 2.13 -117.01
CA GLY A 108 -51.44 1.96 -117.52
C GLY A 108 -51.70 0.63 -118.24
N ASN A 109 -50.78 -0.34 -118.16
CA ASN A 109 -50.98 -1.66 -118.75
C ASN A 109 -51.78 -2.58 -117.82
N GLU A 110 -52.51 -3.54 -118.40
CA GLU A 110 -53.29 -4.52 -117.65
C GLU A 110 -52.38 -5.50 -116.88
N VAL A 111 -52.51 -5.54 -115.55
CA VAL A 111 -51.80 -6.50 -114.69
C VAL A 111 -52.39 -7.90 -114.92
N PRO A 112 -51.57 -8.92 -115.22
CA PRO A 112 -52.06 -10.29 -115.41
C PRO A 112 -52.81 -10.82 -114.19
N ALA A 113 -53.85 -11.64 -114.41
CA ALA A 113 -54.64 -12.21 -113.34
C ALA A 113 -53.77 -13.02 -112.35
N GLY A 114 -53.94 -12.79 -111.06
CA GLY A 114 -53.16 -13.42 -109.98
C GLY A 114 -51.79 -12.78 -109.69
N GLN A 115 -51.36 -11.78 -110.47
CA GLN A 115 -50.17 -11.00 -110.17
C GLN A 115 -50.49 -9.75 -109.35
N THR A 116 -49.45 -9.14 -108.82
CA THR A 116 -49.51 -7.88 -108.09
C THR A 116 -48.77 -6.79 -108.87
N THR A 117 -49.10 -5.54 -108.56
CA THR A 117 -48.30 -4.38 -108.98
C THR A 117 -47.82 -3.62 -107.74
N PRO A 118 -46.63 -3.00 -107.75
CA PRO A 118 -46.15 -2.22 -106.62
C PRO A 118 -47.13 -1.10 -106.24
N ALA A 119 -47.28 -0.88 -104.94
CA ALA A 119 -47.97 0.27 -104.37
C ALA A 119 -46.92 1.28 -103.91
N TYR A 120 -47.11 2.55 -104.26
CA TYR A 120 -46.12 3.59 -103.99
C TYR A 120 -46.63 4.62 -102.97
N ALA A 121 -45.70 5.22 -102.23
CA ALA A 121 -45.93 6.42 -101.44
C ALA A 121 -46.38 7.61 -102.30
N GLU A 122 -46.75 8.73 -101.67
CA GLU A 122 -47.17 9.98 -102.33
C GLU A 122 -46.18 10.51 -103.38
N ASP A 123 -44.90 10.17 -103.28
CA ASP A 123 -43.85 10.52 -104.25
C ASP A 123 -43.96 9.76 -105.58
N GLY A 124 -44.76 8.70 -105.64
CA GLY A 124 -44.93 7.84 -106.82
C GLY A 124 -43.75 6.92 -107.14
N THR A 125 -42.73 6.85 -106.28
CA THR A 125 -41.50 6.09 -106.53
C THR A 125 -41.09 5.16 -105.40
N THR A 126 -41.40 5.50 -104.15
CA THR A 126 -41.04 4.67 -102.99
C THR A 126 -42.05 3.53 -102.88
N GLU A 127 -41.62 2.29 -103.11
CA GLU A 127 -42.45 1.11 -102.97
C GLU A 127 -42.71 0.80 -101.49
N ILE A 128 -43.99 0.77 -101.10
CA ILE A 128 -44.45 0.58 -99.71
C ILE A 128 -45.32 -0.67 -99.53
N GLY A 129 -45.65 -1.32 -100.64
CA GLY A 129 -46.50 -2.51 -100.63
C GLY A 129 -46.83 -2.95 -102.04
N THR A 130 -47.88 -3.76 -102.17
CA THR A 130 -48.39 -4.21 -103.46
C THR A 130 -49.91 -4.13 -103.51
N PHE A 131 -50.45 -3.91 -104.70
CA PHE A 131 -51.86 -4.06 -105.02
C PHE A 131 -52.11 -5.36 -105.77
N SER A 132 -53.17 -6.07 -105.39
CA SER A 132 -53.70 -7.23 -106.11
C SER A 132 -55.20 -7.08 -106.31
N ILE A 133 -55.77 -7.79 -107.28
CA ILE A 133 -57.21 -7.78 -107.53
C ILE A 133 -57.74 -9.21 -107.66
N ASP A 134 -58.89 -9.48 -107.05
CA ASP A 134 -59.70 -10.65 -107.36
C ASP A 134 -60.60 -10.33 -108.56
N PRO A 135 -60.34 -10.92 -109.75
CA PRO A 135 -61.07 -10.60 -110.98
C PRO A 135 -62.54 -11.05 -110.95
N THR A 136 -62.92 -11.93 -110.02
CA THR A 136 -64.31 -12.40 -109.89
C THR A 136 -65.16 -11.42 -109.11
N THR A 137 -64.58 -10.82 -108.07
CA THR A 137 -65.30 -9.92 -107.14
C THR A 137 -64.99 -8.44 -107.38
N GLY A 138 -63.94 -8.13 -108.15
CA GLY A 138 -63.44 -6.76 -108.31
C GLY A 138 -62.78 -6.21 -107.04
N LYS A 139 -62.53 -7.05 -106.03
CA LYS A 139 -61.94 -6.65 -104.76
C LYS A 139 -60.44 -6.41 -104.92
N VAL A 140 -60.02 -5.18 -104.69
CA VAL A 140 -58.61 -4.79 -104.67
C VAL A 140 -58.07 -4.94 -103.25
N THR A 141 -56.88 -5.51 -103.11
CA THR A 141 -56.17 -5.68 -101.84
C THR A 141 -54.85 -4.93 -101.89
N PHE A 142 -54.62 -4.08 -100.88
CA PHE A 142 -53.33 -3.46 -100.60
C PHE A 142 -52.63 -4.26 -99.50
N SER A 143 -51.44 -4.77 -99.81
CA SER A 143 -50.59 -5.54 -98.90
C SER A 143 -49.29 -4.78 -98.63
N PRO A 144 -49.13 -4.13 -97.47
CA PRO A 144 -47.93 -3.37 -97.15
C PRO A 144 -46.71 -4.29 -96.97
N THR A 145 -45.59 -3.92 -97.58
CA THR A 145 -44.28 -4.55 -97.39
C THR A 145 -43.42 -3.70 -96.46
N ASP A 146 -43.53 -2.38 -96.57
CA ASP A 146 -43.04 -1.42 -95.57
C ASP A 146 -44.11 -1.20 -94.50
N LYS A 147 -43.99 -1.97 -93.41
CA LYS A 147 -44.90 -1.84 -92.27
C LYS A 147 -44.66 -0.57 -91.45
N LEU A 148 -43.56 0.16 -91.67
CA LEU A 148 -43.24 1.42 -91.00
C LEU A 148 -43.74 2.64 -91.78
N TYR A 149 -44.31 2.44 -92.96
CA TYR A 149 -44.93 3.53 -93.72
C TYR A 149 -46.32 3.91 -93.17
N SER A 150 -46.56 5.21 -92.99
CA SER A 150 -47.85 5.76 -92.54
C SER A 150 -48.30 7.01 -93.31
N GLY A 151 -47.67 7.27 -94.46
CA GLY A 151 -48.05 8.37 -95.35
C GLY A 151 -49.19 7.99 -96.32
N LYS A 152 -49.44 8.86 -97.30
CA LYS A 152 -50.46 8.61 -98.33
C LYS A 152 -50.00 7.59 -99.36
N VAL A 153 -50.91 6.73 -99.79
CA VAL A 153 -50.68 5.74 -100.84
C VAL A 153 -51.20 6.27 -102.18
N THR A 154 -50.43 6.08 -103.25
CA THR A 154 -50.91 6.38 -104.60
C THR A 154 -52.10 5.49 -104.98
N PRO A 155 -53.19 6.04 -105.56
CA PRO A 155 -54.35 5.25 -105.91
C PRO A 155 -54.05 4.16 -106.94
N ALA A 156 -54.53 2.95 -106.70
CA ALA A 156 -54.53 1.87 -107.68
C ALA A 156 -55.60 2.14 -108.75
N THR A 157 -55.24 2.08 -110.03
CA THR A 157 -56.21 2.26 -111.12
C THR A 157 -56.82 0.91 -111.51
N VAL A 158 -58.15 0.85 -111.57
CA VAL A 158 -58.92 -0.34 -111.93
C VAL A 158 -59.76 -0.04 -113.16
N GLN A 159 -59.76 -0.96 -114.11
CA GLN A 159 -60.48 -0.85 -115.37
C GLN A 159 -61.54 -1.95 -115.48
N ALA A 160 -62.72 -1.63 -116.02
CA ALA A 160 -63.71 -2.61 -116.46
C ALA A 160 -64.10 -2.36 -117.93
N GLU A 161 -64.66 -3.37 -118.58
CA GLU A 161 -65.09 -3.33 -119.99
C GLU A 161 -66.54 -3.81 -120.09
N ASP A 162 -67.37 -3.14 -120.88
CA ASP A 162 -68.71 -3.62 -121.21
C ASP A 162 -68.71 -4.63 -122.37
N GLU A 163 -69.85 -5.29 -122.64
CA GLU A 163 -69.99 -6.24 -123.78
C GLU A 163 -69.78 -5.59 -125.17
N ASN A 164 -69.73 -4.25 -125.26
CA ASN A 164 -69.42 -3.52 -126.49
C ASN A 164 -67.92 -3.19 -126.63
N GLY A 165 -67.12 -3.44 -125.59
CA GLY A 165 -65.69 -3.12 -125.56
C GLY A 165 -65.38 -1.72 -125.01
N THR A 166 -66.37 -0.98 -124.50
CA THR A 166 -66.16 0.33 -123.88
C THR A 166 -65.50 0.16 -122.53
N LYS A 167 -64.34 0.79 -122.35
CA LYS A 167 -63.57 0.75 -121.10
C LYS A 167 -63.91 1.94 -120.20
N VAL A 168 -64.03 1.68 -118.90
CA VAL A 168 -64.11 2.71 -117.86
C VAL A 168 -63.10 2.42 -116.77
N THR A 169 -62.45 3.46 -116.26
CA THR A 169 -61.49 3.36 -115.16
C THR A 169 -62.00 4.07 -113.92
N THR A 170 -61.55 3.60 -112.77
CA THR A 170 -61.74 4.23 -111.47
C THR A 170 -60.57 3.85 -110.56
N THR A 171 -60.57 4.32 -109.32
CA THR A 171 -59.47 4.07 -108.39
C THR A 171 -59.87 3.37 -107.11
N TYR A 172 -58.89 2.70 -106.51
CA TYR A 172 -58.91 2.28 -105.12
C TYR A 172 -57.80 3.00 -104.35
N THR A 173 -58.15 3.67 -103.25
CA THR A 173 -57.19 4.40 -102.41
C THR A 173 -57.24 3.92 -100.96
N PRO A 174 -56.22 3.18 -100.48
CA PRO A 174 -56.10 2.85 -99.06
C PRO A 174 -55.60 4.08 -98.27
N GLN A 175 -56.11 4.23 -97.05
CA GLN A 175 -55.67 5.24 -96.08
C GLN A 175 -55.00 4.54 -94.91
N ILE A 176 -53.76 4.94 -94.62
CA ILE A 176 -52.98 4.37 -93.52
C ILE A 176 -53.06 5.31 -92.33
N ILE A 177 -53.55 4.81 -91.20
CA ILE A 177 -53.58 5.55 -89.94
C ILE A 177 -52.30 5.22 -89.15
N PRO A 178 -51.44 6.22 -88.84
CA PRO A 178 -50.24 6.01 -88.05
C PRO A 178 -50.59 5.56 -86.63
N VAL A 179 -49.74 4.73 -86.06
CA VAL A 179 -49.76 4.40 -84.63
C VAL A 179 -48.36 4.61 -84.06
N ASN A 180 -48.28 5.02 -82.79
CA ASN A 180 -47.01 5.17 -82.10
C ASN A 180 -47.05 4.37 -80.79
N PRO A 181 -46.17 3.38 -80.59
CA PRO A 181 -46.02 2.73 -79.29
C PRO A 181 -45.57 3.73 -78.22
N ILE A 182 -45.97 3.46 -76.97
CA ILE A 182 -45.70 4.33 -75.81
C ILE A 182 -44.82 3.58 -74.81
N GLY A 183 -43.75 4.23 -74.36
CA GLY A 183 -42.89 3.76 -73.28
C GLY A 183 -43.13 4.59 -72.01
N VAL A 184 -43.37 3.93 -70.89
CA VAL A 184 -43.53 4.57 -69.57
C VAL A 184 -42.27 4.30 -68.75
N PRO A 185 -41.58 5.34 -68.27
CA PRO A 185 -40.33 5.18 -67.53
C PRO A 185 -40.57 4.54 -66.17
N ALA A 186 -39.54 3.88 -65.64
CA ALA A 186 -39.53 3.30 -64.30
C ALA A 186 -38.45 3.92 -63.42
N THR A 187 -38.69 3.96 -62.12
CA THR A 187 -37.71 4.39 -61.12
C THR A 187 -37.69 3.42 -59.96
N SER A 188 -36.54 3.30 -59.30
CA SER A 188 -36.40 2.52 -58.05
C SER A 188 -35.65 3.35 -57.01
N GLU A 189 -35.81 2.99 -55.75
CA GLU A 189 -35.02 3.56 -54.66
C GLU A 189 -34.67 2.46 -53.66
N ASP A 190 -33.39 2.34 -53.29
CA ASP A 190 -32.93 1.49 -52.19
C ASP A 190 -31.66 2.04 -51.54
N VAL A 191 -31.23 1.42 -50.45
CA VAL A 191 -30.04 1.78 -49.69
C VAL A 191 -28.76 1.52 -50.49
N GLN A 192 -27.72 2.28 -50.19
CA GLN A 192 -26.36 2.09 -50.70
C GLN A 192 -25.91 0.63 -50.71
N GLY A 193 -25.39 0.19 -51.86
CA GLY A 193 -24.91 -1.18 -52.10
C GLY A 193 -25.99 -2.19 -52.48
N ALA A 194 -27.28 -1.87 -52.33
CA ALA A 194 -28.37 -2.77 -52.71
C ALA A 194 -28.55 -2.82 -54.23
N ILE A 195 -28.73 -4.03 -54.77
CA ILE A 195 -29.14 -4.24 -56.17
C ILE A 195 -30.58 -3.76 -56.33
N GLN A 196 -30.82 -2.95 -57.35
CA GLN A 196 -32.15 -2.40 -57.63
C GLN A 196 -32.67 -2.93 -58.96
N THR A 197 -33.98 -3.13 -59.06
CA THR A 197 -34.64 -3.52 -60.31
C THR A 197 -35.80 -2.59 -60.62
N GLY A 198 -36.02 -2.37 -61.90
CA GLY A 198 -37.20 -1.67 -62.41
C GLY A 198 -37.50 -2.08 -63.83
N LYS A 199 -38.78 -2.11 -64.15
CA LYS A 199 -39.28 -2.55 -65.46
C LYS A 199 -40.08 -1.42 -66.08
N PRO A 200 -39.52 -0.70 -67.06
CA PRO A 200 -40.31 0.22 -67.86
C PRO A 200 -41.46 -0.53 -68.55
N GLU A 201 -42.62 0.12 -68.66
CA GLU A 201 -43.79 -0.46 -69.30
C GLU A 201 -43.88 0.01 -70.75
N PHE A 202 -44.30 -0.90 -71.63
CA PHE A 202 -44.44 -0.61 -73.05
C PHE A 202 -45.84 -1.00 -73.52
N GLN A 203 -46.50 -0.09 -74.21
CA GLN A 203 -47.82 -0.28 -74.79
C GLN A 203 -47.74 -0.14 -76.30
N GLY A 204 -48.40 -1.06 -77.01
CA GLY A 204 -48.53 -1.00 -78.46
C GLY A 204 -49.27 0.26 -78.90
N GLY A 205 -48.96 0.75 -80.10
CA GLY A 205 -49.62 1.95 -80.62
C GLY A 205 -51.08 1.68 -80.97
N THR A 206 -51.99 2.57 -80.56
CA THR A 206 -53.43 2.48 -80.81
C THR A 206 -53.91 3.56 -81.76
N ALA A 207 -54.92 3.24 -82.57
CA ALA A 207 -55.67 4.22 -83.35
C ALA A 207 -57.12 3.77 -83.55
N VAL A 208 -57.99 4.73 -83.84
CA VAL A 208 -59.40 4.47 -84.13
C VAL A 208 -59.58 4.33 -85.65
N VAL A 209 -59.99 3.14 -86.08
CA VAL A 209 -60.31 2.80 -87.48
C VAL A 209 -61.81 2.47 -87.55
N ASN A 210 -62.57 3.15 -88.39
CA ASN A 210 -64.01 2.95 -88.58
C ASN A 210 -64.81 2.94 -87.25
N GLY A 211 -64.43 3.79 -86.30
CA GLY A 211 -65.06 3.90 -84.98
C GLY A 211 -64.70 2.79 -83.97
N LYS A 212 -63.73 1.92 -84.29
CA LYS A 212 -63.20 0.87 -83.40
C LYS A 212 -61.71 1.09 -83.13
N GLU A 213 -61.29 0.91 -81.89
CA GLU A 213 -59.86 0.92 -81.53
C GLU A 213 -59.15 -0.33 -82.07
N VAL A 214 -58.01 -0.12 -82.72
CA VAL A 214 -57.12 -1.17 -83.23
C VAL A 214 -55.70 -0.87 -82.75
N THR A 215 -54.99 -1.92 -82.35
CA THR A 215 -53.66 -1.84 -81.72
C THR A 215 -52.63 -2.62 -82.52
N VAL A 216 -51.43 -2.06 -82.69
CA VAL A 216 -50.24 -2.82 -83.05
C VAL A 216 -49.56 -3.26 -81.76
N GLU A 217 -49.72 -4.53 -81.42
CA GLU A 217 -49.13 -5.12 -80.20
C GLU A 217 -47.60 -5.06 -80.20
N MET A 218 -47.03 -5.01 -78.99
CA MET A 218 -45.58 -5.14 -78.80
C MET A 218 -45.05 -6.48 -79.33
N ASN A 219 -43.80 -6.49 -79.79
CA ASN A 219 -43.17 -7.71 -80.27
C ASN A 219 -42.49 -8.48 -79.14
N ASP A 220 -43.22 -9.40 -78.50
CA ASP A 220 -42.69 -10.24 -77.41
C ASP A 220 -41.61 -11.23 -77.85
N THR A 221 -41.39 -11.41 -79.17
CA THR A 221 -40.32 -12.28 -79.69
C THR A 221 -38.97 -11.60 -79.81
N VAL A 222 -38.94 -10.27 -79.76
CA VAL A 222 -37.71 -9.48 -79.83
C VAL A 222 -37.36 -9.01 -78.41
N PRO A 223 -36.18 -9.42 -77.89
CA PRO A 223 -35.81 -9.09 -76.52
C PRO A 223 -35.54 -7.61 -76.37
N ALA A 224 -35.85 -7.07 -75.19
CA ALA A 224 -35.44 -5.71 -74.82
C ALA A 224 -33.91 -5.56 -74.86
N LYS A 225 -33.46 -4.36 -75.21
CA LYS A 225 -32.04 -3.97 -75.20
C LYS A 225 -31.87 -2.61 -74.54
N LEU A 226 -30.67 -2.26 -74.11
CA LEU A 226 -30.32 -0.91 -73.66
C LEU A 226 -29.71 -0.11 -74.81
N ILE A 227 -29.91 1.21 -74.78
CA ILE A 227 -29.20 2.15 -75.65
C ILE A 227 -28.10 2.84 -74.84
N ASP A 228 -26.85 2.67 -75.25
CA ASP A 228 -25.74 3.43 -74.69
C ASP A 228 -25.83 4.89 -75.14
N SER A 229 -26.09 5.80 -74.20
CA SER A 229 -26.23 7.23 -74.47
C SER A 229 -24.96 7.89 -75.01
N LYS A 230 -23.78 7.29 -74.82
CA LYS A 230 -22.51 7.80 -75.33
C LYS A 230 -22.23 7.35 -76.76
N THR A 231 -22.54 6.09 -77.07
CA THR A 231 -22.15 5.48 -78.36
C THR A 231 -23.31 5.27 -79.31
N GLY A 232 -24.55 5.34 -78.83
CA GLY A 232 -25.76 4.98 -79.58
C GLY A 232 -25.92 3.47 -79.79
N ASN A 233 -25.01 2.64 -79.25
CA ASN A 233 -25.05 1.20 -79.46
C ASN A 233 -26.16 0.53 -78.66
N VAL A 234 -26.73 -0.52 -79.26
CA VAL A 234 -27.76 -1.37 -78.64
C VAL A 234 -27.07 -2.55 -77.95
N VAL A 235 -27.17 -2.65 -76.63
CA VAL A 235 -26.40 -3.60 -75.78
C VAL A 235 -27.26 -4.24 -74.69
N ASP A 236 -26.79 -5.34 -74.09
CA ASP A 236 -27.47 -6.00 -72.96
C ASP A 236 -27.08 -5.42 -71.59
N SER A 237 -25.93 -4.74 -71.52
CA SER A 237 -25.35 -4.24 -70.28
C SER A 237 -24.56 -2.94 -70.50
N ILE A 238 -24.66 -2.02 -69.55
CA ILE A 238 -23.95 -0.72 -69.55
C ILE A 238 -23.34 -0.50 -68.16
N THR A 239 -22.03 -0.26 -68.08
CA THR A 239 -21.36 0.20 -66.86
C THR A 239 -21.08 1.68 -66.94
N ILE A 240 -21.56 2.44 -65.95
CA ILE A 240 -21.28 3.87 -65.80
C ILE A 240 -20.26 4.02 -64.66
N PRO A 241 -19.01 4.42 -64.96
CA PRO A 241 -17.96 4.57 -63.95
C PRO A 241 -18.38 5.51 -62.82
N GLY A 242 -18.22 5.06 -61.58
CA GLY A 242 -18.59 5.80 -60.38
C GLY A 242 -20.06 5.68 -59.97
N GLU A 243 -20.91 5.04 -60.78
CA GLU A 243 -22.32 4.81 -60.46
C GLU A 243 -22.64 3.32 -60.28
N GLY A 244 -22.37 2.50 -61.29
CA GLY A 244 -22.77 1.09 -61.28
C GLY A 244 -22.99 0.49 -62.67
N THR A 245 -23.53 -0.72 -62.69
CA THR A 245 -23.79 -1.50 -63.92
C THR A 245 -25.26 -1.81 -64.09
N TYR A 246 -25.80 -1.49 -65.26
CA TYR A 246 -27.15 -1.82 -65.71
C TYR A 246 -27.11 -3.09 -66.56
N THR A 247 -28.10 -3.96 -66.42
CA THR A 247 -28.30 -5.13 -67.28
C THR A 247 -29.78 -5.31 -67.53
N VAL A 248 -30.18 -5.53 -68.79
CA VAL A 248 -31.59 -5.70 -69.17
C VAL A 248 -31.89 -7.17 -69.47
N ALA A 249 -33.00 -7.66 -68.93
CA ALA A 249 -33.55 -8.96 -69.26
C ALA A 249 -34.41 -8.89 -70.54
N PRO A 250 -34.64 -10.00 -71.27
CA PRO A 250 -35.47 -10.02 -72.47
C PRO A 250 -36.86 -9.40 -72.30
N ASP A 251 -37.43 -9.47 -71.09
CA ASP A 251 -38.74 -8.94 -70.76
C ASP A 251 -38.75 -7.43 -70.44
N GLY A 252 -37.61 -6.75 -70.53
CA GLY A 252 -37.46 -5.31 -70.26
C GLY A 252 -37.16 -4.97 -68.81
N THR A 253 -37.04 -5.95 -67.91
CA THR A 253 -36.60 -5.68 -66.53
C THR A 253 -35.13 -5.27 -66.53
N VAL A 254 -34.83 -4.09 -65.99
CA VAL A 254 -33.46 -3.60 -65.82
C VAL A 254 -33.02 -3.84 -64.38
N THR A 255 -31.84 -4.42 -64.23
CA THR A 255 -31.15 -4.58 -62.94
C THR A 255 -29.99 -3.60 -62.88
N PHE A 256 -29.92 -2.81 -61.81
CA PHE A 256 -28.83 -1.90 -61.52
C PHE A 256 -28.06 -2.40 -60.29
N VAL A 257 -26.78 -2.69 -60.49
CA VAL A 257 -25.83 -3.02 -59.43
C VAL A 257 -24.98 -1.77 -59.18
N PRO A 258 -25.26 -0.99 -58.12
CA PRO A 258 -24.48 0.21 -57.83
C PRO A 258 -23.04 -0.15 -57.44
N GLU A 259 -22.10 0.74 -57.75
CA GLU A 259 -20.80 0.73 -57.10
C GLU A 259 -21.00 0.97 -55.59
N LYS A 260 -20.23 0.29 -54.74
CA LYS A 260 -20.44 0.28 -53.28
C LYS A 260 -20.52 1.68 -52.65
N THR A 261 -19.75 2.65 -53.17
CA THR A 261 -19.68 4.02 -52.63
C THR A 261 -20.66 4.99 -53.30
N PHE A 262 -21.40 4.56 -54.31
CA PHE A 262 -22.31 5.43 -55.04
C PHE A 262 -23.56 5.74 -54.20
N THR A 263 -23.93 7.03 -54.14
CA THR A 263 -25.17 7.51 -53.53
C THR A 263 -25.72 8.65 -54.36
N GLY A 264 -27.03 8.89 -54.29
CA GLY A 264 -27.73 9.87 -55.11
C GLY A 264 -28.50 9.25 -56.26
N GLN A 265 -28.96 10.09 -57.18
CA GLN A 265 -29.69 9.67 -58.37
C GLN A 265 -28.69 9.27 -59.45
N ALA A 266 -28.82 8.05 -59.98
CA ALA A 266 -27.97 7.58 -61.08
C ALA A 266 -28.40 8.22 -62.41
N SER A 267 -27.52 8.20 -63.41
CA SER A 267 -27.76 8.79 -64.73
C SER A 267 -28.93 8.12 -65.49
N GLY A 268 -29.28 6.88 -65.14
CA GLY A 268 -30.33 6.09 -65.80
C GLY A 268 -29.95 5.58 -67.19
N VAL A 269 -30.77 4.68 -67.73
CA VAL A 269 -30.58 4.07 -69.06
C VAL A 269 -31.89 3.99 -69.84
N GLU A 270 -31.82 4.06 -71.17
CA GLU A 270 -32.97 3.87 -72.07
C GLU A 270 -33.11 2.39 -72.46
N VAL A 271 -34.30 1.83 -72.26
CA VAL A 271 -34.67 0.48 -72.72
C VAL A 271 -35.36 0.59 -74.07
N LEU A 272 -34.82 -0.08 -75.09
CA LEU A 272 -35.35 -0.19 -76.44
C LEU A 272 -36.22 -1.44 -76.60
N ARG A 273 -37.41 -1.24 -77.15
CA ARG A 273 -38.36 -2.28 -77.59
C ARG A 273 -38.89 -1.90 -78.98
N GLU A 274 -39.58 -2.84 -79.62
CA GLU A 274 -40.30 -2.60 -80.87
C GLU A 274 -41.66 -3.28 -80.89
N ASP A 275 -42.58 -2.73 -81.67
CA ASP A 275 -43.88 -3.36 -81.94
C ASP A 275 -43.78 -4.45 -83.04
N LYS A 276 -44.87 -5.17 -83.33
CA LYS A 276 -44.90 -6.22 -84.37
C LYS A 276 -44.68 -5.70 -85.80
N ASN A 277 -44.71 -4.38 -86.01
CA ASN A 277 -44.37 -3.74 -87.27
C ASN A 277 -42.88 -3.33 -87.33
N GLY A 278 -42.16 -3.42 -86.21
CA GLY A 278 -40.75 -3.01 -86.08
C GLY A 278 -40.60 -1.54 -85.66
N THR A 279 -41.67 -0.86 -85.22
CA THR A 279 -41.60 0.54 -84.78
C THR A 279 -40.87 0.60 -83.45
N PRO A 280 -39.71 1.29 -83.34
CA PRO A 280 -38.96 1.35 -82.10
C PRO A 280 -39.63 2.29 -81.09
N VAL A 281 -39.51 1.94 -79.80
CA VAL A 281 -39.93 2.76 -78.66
C VAL A 281 -38.90 2.63 -77.54
N THR A 282 -38.65 3.72 -76.83
CA THR A 282 -37.76 3.72 -75.66
C THR A 282 -38.48 4.17 -74.41
N ALA A 283 -37.98 3.73 -73.26
CA ALA A 283 -38.38 4.22 -71.95
C ALA A 283 -37.20 4.17 -70.97
N SER A 284 -37.06 5.20 -70.14
CA SER A 284 -35.95 5.31 -69.18
C SER A 284 -36.17 4.45 -67.94
N TYR A 285 -35.08 3.91 -67.39
CA TYR A 285 -35.02 3.43 -66.01
C TYR A 285 -33.99 4.23 -65.21
N THR A 286 -34.41 4.83 -64.09
CA THR A 286 -33.55 5.68 -63.25
C THR A 286 -33.60 5.25 -61.77
N PRO A 287 -32.55 4.60 -61.25
CA PRO A 287 -32.45 4.24 -59.84
C PRO A 287 -31.94 5.38 -58.97
N VAL A 288 -32.38 5.40 -57.71
CA VAL A 288 -31.92 6.33 -56.65
C VAL A 288 -31.30 5.50 -55.53
N VAL A 289 -30.07 5.85 -55.14
CA VAL A 289 -29.34 5.17 -54.06
C VAL A 289 -29.28 6.07 -52.84
N LYS A 290 -29.93 5.68 -51.74
CA LYS A 290 -29.93 6.45 -50.49
C LYS A 290 -28.71 6.12 -49.65
N ALA A 291 -27.99 7.15 -49.22
CA ALA A 291 -26.84 7.02 -48.33
C ALA A 291 -27.27 6.50 -46.95
N ALA A 292 -26.53 5.52 -46.42
CA ALA A 292 -26.66 5.05 -45.05
C ALA A 292 -25.35 5.37 -44.32
N ILE A 293 -25.40 6.29 -43.36
CA ILE A 293 -24.19 6.78 -42.68
C ILE A 293 -24.00 6.02 -41.37
N PRO A 294 -22.93 5.22 -41.20
CA PRO A 294 -22.63 4.57 -39.93
C PRO A 294 -22.36 5.58 -38.83
N THR A 295 -22.72 5.22 -37.60
CA THR A 295 -22.55 6.09 -36.41
C THR A 295 -21.72 5.39 -35.36
N ALA A 296 -21.07 6.17 -34.50
CA ALA A 296 -20.29 5.60 -33.40
C ALA A 296 -20.38 6.47 -32.15
N THR A 297 -20.07 5.86 -31.01
CA THR A 297 -20.04 6.52 -29.71
C THR A 297 -18.70 6.27 -29.03
N ASP A 298 -18.14 7.32 -28.47
CA ASP A 298 -16.86 7.29 -27.75
C ASP A 298 -16.92 6.35 -26.54
N ALA A 299 -15.78 5.78 -26.18
CA ALA A 299 -15.63 4.97 -24.98
C ALA A 299 -14.68 5.65 -23.99
N VAL A 300 -15.07 5.64 -22.72
CA VAL A 300 -14.25 6.11 -21.60
C VAL A 300 -14.11 4.99 -20.59
N THR A 301 -12.89 4.72 -20.17
CA THR A 301 -12.57 3.75 -19.12
C THR A 301 -11.92 4.47 -17.94
N GLU A 302 -12.08 3.90 -16.75
CA GLU A 302 -11.30 4.32 -15.59
C GLU A 302 -10.72 3.11 -14.87
N ASP A 303 -9.46 3.21 -14.46
CA ASP A 303 -8.81 2.22 -13.61
C ASP A 303 -7.69 2.84 -12.75
N ILE A 304 -7.19 2.08 -11.78
CA ILE A 304 -6.09 2.43 -10.89
C ILE A 304 -4.77 2.56 -11.68
N GLN A 305 -3.87 3.40 -11.18
CA GLN A 305 -2.51 3.55 -11.68
C GLN A 305 -1.79 2.22 -11.94
N GLY A 306 -1.16 2.11 -13.12
CA GLY A 306 -0.44 0.92 -13.57
C GLY A 306 -1.30 -0.20 -14.16
N ALA A 307 -2.64 -0.15 -14.00
CA ALA A 307 -3.53 -1.17 -14.56
C ALA A 307 -3.78 -0.95 -16.06
N THR A 308 -3.65 -2.02 -16.85
CA THR A 308 -4.07 -2.01 -18.26
C THR A 308 -5.58 -1.87 -18.35
N GLN A 309 -6.04 -0.90 -19.14
CA GLN A 309 -7.46 -0.63 -19.37
C GLN A 309 -7.88 -1.16 -20.73
N LYS A 310 -9.08 -1.71 -20.83
CA LYS A 310 -9.64 -2.19 -22.11
C LYS A 310 -11.00 -1.56 -22.34
N GLY A 311 -11.23 -1.03 -23.53
CA GLY A 311 -12.52 -0.48 -23.92
C GLY A 311 -12.73 -0.54 -25.42
N VAL A 312 -14.00 -0.51 -25.81
CA VAL A 312 -14.41 -0.54 -27.21
C VAL A 312 -15.42 0.57 -27.41
N PRO A 313 -15.13 1.57 -28.26
CA PRO A 313 -16.17 2.44 -28.78
C PRO A 313 -17.27 1.63 -29.46
N THR A 314 -18.53 2.05 -29.34
CA THR A 314 -19.64 1.31 -29.97
C THR A 314 -19.86 1.84 -31.37
N PHE A 315 -19.94 0.93 -32.35
CA PHE A 315 -20.19 1.25 -33.75
C PHE A 315 -21.54 0.67 -34.18
N LEU A 316 -22.34 1.47 -34.88
CA LEU A 316 -23.62 1.06 -35.44
C LEU A 316 -23.59 1.27 -36.95
N GLY A 317 -24.05 0.25 -37.67
CA GLY A 317 -24.23 0.30 -39.12
C GLY A 317 -25.12 1.47 -39.54
N GLY A 318 -24.91 1.98 -40.75
CA GLY A 318 -25.67 3.09 -41.27
C GLY A 318 -27.14 2.73 -41.45
N ARG A 319 -28.04 3.65 -41.10
CA ARG A 319 -29.49 3.46 -41.24
C ARG A 319 -30.08 4.50 -42.17
N VAL A 320 -31.03 4.08 -42.99
CA VAL A 320 -31.81 4.97 -43.84
C VAL A 320 -33.20 4.40 -44.07
N THR A 321 -34.20 5.27 -44.20
CA THR A 321 -35.56 4.87 -44.54
C THR A 321 -35.74 4.93 -46.05
N VAL A 322 -36.13 3.81 -46.65
CA VAL A 322 -36.47 3.66 -48.07
C VAL A 322 -37.92 3.22 -48.15
N ASN A 323 -38.77 3.97 -48.87
CA ASN A 323 -40.19 3.63 -49.04
C ASN A 323 -40.94 3.34 -47.72
N GLY A 324 -40.60 4.05 -46.64
CA GLY A 324 -41.19 3.85 -45.30
C GLY A 324 -40.65 2.65 -44.51
N VAL A 325 -39.67 1.92 -45.03
CA VAL A 325 -39.01 0.78 -44.36
C VAL A 325 -37.57 1.17 -44.00
N GLU A 326 -37.16 0.90 -42.76
CA GLU A 326 -35.75 1.09 -42.36
C GLU A 326 -34.87 0.00 -42.98
N LYS A 327 -33.80 0.43 -43.64
CA LYS A 327 -32.74 -0.40 -44.19
C LYS A 327 -31.43 -0.08 -43.46
N ILE A 328 -30.59 -1.10 -43.29
CA ILE A 328 -29.33 -1.00 -42.54
C ILE A 328 -28.20 -1.50 -43.42
N VAL A 329 -27.09 -0.77 -43.46
CA VAL A 329 -25.79 -1.25 -43.94
C VAL A 329 -24.96 -1.57 -42.69
N PRO A 330 -24.75 -2.85 -42.34
CA PRO A 330 -24.06 -3.23 -41.11
C PRO A 330 -22.56 -2.89 -41.16
N ILE A 331 -21.94 -2.86 -39.98
CA ILE A 331 -20.48 -2.77 -39.88
C ILE A 331 -19.86 -4.05 -40.47
N ASP A 332 -18.78 -3.91 -41.24
CA ASP A 332 -18.06 -5.05 -41.81
C ASP A 332 -17.21 -5.72 -40.72
N GLU A 333 -17.76 -6.75 -40.08
CA GLU A 333 -17.07 -7.50 -39.02
C GLU A 333 -15.85 -8.29 -39.53
N THR A 334 -15.68 -8.45 -40.85
CA THR A 334 -14.48 -9.08 -41.43
C THR A 334 -13.26 -8.17 -41.40
N LYS A 335 -13.47 -6.85 -41.26
CA LYS A 335 -12.42 -5.85 -41.10
C LYS A 335 -12.28 -5.45 -39.64
N GLY A 336 -11.09 -5.63 -39.09
CA GLY A 336 -10.79 -5.34 -37.70
C GLY A 336 -10.94 -3.86 -37.32
N LEU A 337 -10.92 -3.58 -36.01
CA LEU A 337 -10.80 -2.23 -35.49
C LEU A 337 -9.39 -1.72 -35.78
N GLU A 338 -9.26 -0.50 -36.30
CA GLU A 338 -7.96 0.12 -36.56
C GLU A 338 -7.77 1.35 -35.67
N LEU A 339 -6.54 1.59 -35.20
CA LEU A 339 -6.18 2.86 -34.57
C LEU A 339 -5.96 3.92 -35.65
N ILE A 340 -6.23 5.18 -35.34
CA ILE A 340 -5.81 6.29 -36.19
C ILE A 340 -4.53 6.88 -35.61
N ASP A 341 -3.45 6.80 -36.37
CA ASP A 341 -2.17 7.40 -35.98
C ASP A 341 -2.34 8.94 -35.91
N PRO A 342 -2.18 9.56 -34.73
CA PRO A 342 -2.37 11.01 -34.57
C PRO A 342 -1.36 11.84 -35.37
N LYS A 343 -0.23 11.27 -35.80
CA LYS A 343 0.78 11.97 -36.61
C LYS A 343 0.42 12.00 -38.09
N THR A 344 -0.09 10.88 -38.62
CA THR A 344 -0.34 10.72 -40.06
C THR A 344 -1.82 10.86 -40.43
N GLY A 345 -2.73 10.73 -39.46
CA GLY A 345 -4.18 10.72 -39.66
C GLY A 345 -4.69 9.46 -40.37
N LYS A 346 -3.84 8.44 -40.55
CA LYS A 346 -4.16 7.20 -41.27
C LYS A 346 -4.47 6.04 -40.33
N PRO A 347 -5.29 5.07 -40.75
CA PRO A 347 -5.48 3.83 -40.02
C PRO A 347 -4.18 3.04 -39.88
N THR A 348 -3.98 2.41 -38.73
CA THR A 348 -2.83 1.57 -38.41
C THR A 348 -3.21 0.45 -37.43
N ASP A 349 -2.55 -0.68 -37.57
CA ASP A 349 -2.56 -1.79 -36.63
C ASP A 349 -1.40 -1.72 -35.61
N GLN A 350 -0.49 -0.76 -35.79
CA GLN A 350 0.69 -0.62 -34.94
C GLN A 350 0.34 0.04 -33.61
N PRO A 351 1.06 -0.31 -32.53
CA PRO A 351 0.90 0.36 -31.24
C PRO A 351 1.13 1.88 -31.33
N ILE A 352 0.26 2.66 -30.71
CA ILE A 352 0.42 4.11 -30.55
C ILE A 352 0.97 4.40 -29.17
N VAL A 353 2.20 4.90 -29.09
CA VAL A 353 2.81 5.33 -27.83
C VAL A 353 2.61 6.85 -27.67
N ILE A 354 1.97 7.25 -26.58
CA ILE A 354 1.86 8.65 -26.15
C ILE A 354 2.87 8.86 -25.01
N PRO A 355 4.00 9.57 -25.26
CA PRO A 355 5.05 9.74 -24.26
C PRO A 355 4.53 10.34 -22.96
N GLY A 356 4.87 9.71 -21.83
CA GLY A 356 4.44 10.15 -20.50
C GLY A 356 3.02 9.73 -20.12
N GLU A 357 2.26 9.08 -21.02
CA GLU A 357 0.93 8.55 -20.73
C GLU A 357 0.89 7.03 -20.78
N GLY A 358 1.30 6.43 -21.91
CA GLY A 358 1.18 4.99 -22.12
C GLY A 358 1.06 4.59 -23.60
N THR A 359 0.75 3.31 -23.80
CA THR A 359 0.66 2.69 -25.13
C THR A 359 -0.74 2.19 -25.40
N TYR A 360 -1.30 2.56 -26.55
CA TYR A 360 -2.56 2.06 -27.08
C TYR A 360 -2.29 0.95 -28.11
N THR A 361 -3.00 -0.16 -28.00
CA THR A 361 -2.95 -1.28 -28.93
C THR A 361 -4.35 -1.78 -29.23
N VAL A 362 -4.59 -2.28 -30.44
CA VAL A 362 -5.82 -3.03 -30.71
C VAL A 362 -5.54 -4.52 -30.51
N ASN A 363 -6.37 -5.16 -29.69
CA ASN A 363 -6.31 -6.60 -29.45
C ASN A 363 -7.73 -7.17 -29.38
N ASN A 364 -7.99 -8.25 -30.11
CA ASN A 364 -9.30 -8.90 -30.20
C ASN A 364 -10.48 -7.94 -30.44
N GLY A 365 -10.29 -6.92 -31.30
CA GLY A 365 -11.34 -5.94 -31.60
C GLY A 365 -11.61 -4.91 -30.48
N MET A 366 -10.76 -4.86 -29.45
CA MET A 366 -10.82 -3.88 -28.37
C MET A 366 -9.58 -2.99 -28.38
N VAL A 367 -9.71 -1.78 -27.84
CA VAL A 367 -8.57 -0.90 -27.55
C VAL A 367 -8.06 -1.20 -26.15
N GLU A 368 -6.81 -1.63 -26.06
CA GLU A 368 -6.09 -1.76 -24.80
C GLU A 368 -5.18 -0.54 -24.61
N PHE A 369 -5.23 0.05 -23.42
CA PHE A 369 -4.31 1.10 -22.99
C PHE A 369 -3.48 0.59 -21.82
N LYS A 370 -2.16 0.48 -22.03
CA LYS A 370 -1.19 0.18 -20.98
C LYS A 370 -0.55 1.50 -20.52
N PRO A 371 -0.93 2.05 -19.35
CA PRO A 371 -0.35 3.29 -18.86
C PRO A 371 1.14 3.12 -18.55
N GLU A 372 1.90 4.21 -18.68
CA GLU A 372 3.21 4.30 -18.03
C GLU A 372 3.03 4.25 -16.50
N PRO A 373 3.95 3.66 -15.73
CA PRO A 373 3.75 3.42 -14.29
C PRO A 373 3.38 4.66 -13.47
N GLN A 374 3.91 5.83 -13.84
CA GLN A 374 3.70 7.11 -13.13
C GLN A 374 2.55 7.95 -13.69
N PHE A 375 1.90 7.52 -14.78
CA PHE A 375 0.82 8.29 -15.39
C PHE A 375 -0.45 8.24 -14.54
N THR A 376 -1.03 9.41 -14.27
CA THR A 376 -2.33 9.55 -13.60
C THR A 376 -3.11 10.67 -14.28
N GLY A 377 -4.44 10.64 -14.16
CA GLY A 377 -5.34 11.59 -14.80
C GLY A 377 -5.97 11.07 -16.09
N LYS A 378 -6.55 11.99 -16.86
CA LYS A 378 -7.24 11.68 -18.12
C LYS A 378 -6.22 11.63 -19.26
N GLY A 379 -6.14 10.49 -19.96
CA GLY A 379 -5.28 10.35 -21.14
C GLY A 379 -5.76 11.20 -22.31
N THR A 380 -4.86 11.46 -23.25
CA THR A 380 -5.16 12.18 -24.50
C THR A 380 -6.23 11.45 -25.32
N GLY A 381 -6.26 10.12 -25.23
CA GLY A 381 -7.14 9.23 -25.98
C GLY A 381 -6.75 9.11 -27.46
N VAL A 382 -7.20 8.04 -28.10
CA VAL A 382 -6.93 7.77 -29.53
C VAL A 382 -8.23 7.61 -30.29
N GLU A 383 -8.26 8.11 -31.52
CA GLU A 383 -9.34 7.79 -32.46
C GLU A 383 -9.14 6.37 -32.99
N VAL A 384 -10.25 5.68 -33.16
CA VAL A 384 -10.31 4.36 -33.80
C VAL A 384 -11.36 4.37 -34.90
N GLN A 385 -11.18 3.49 -35.87
CA GLN A 385 -12.02 3.44 -37.07
C GLN A 385 -12.52 2.02 -37.34
N ARG A 386 -13.77 1.95 -37.79
CA ARG A 386 -14.37 0.79 -38.48
C ARG A 386 -14.90 1.25 -39.83
N VAL A 387 -15.21 0.30 -40.70
CA VAL A 387 -15.93 0.54 -41.95
C VAL A 387 -17.18 -0.34 -42.03
N ASP A 388 -18.20 0.12 -42.75
CA ASP A 388 -19.36 -0.72 -43.09
C ASP A 388 -19.05 -1.67 -44.27
N GLU A 389 -20.00 -2.55 -44.64
CA GLU A 389 -19.86 -3.49 -45.78
C GLU A 389 -19.62 -2.79 -47.14
N ASN A 390 -19.96 -1.51 -47.23
CA ASN A 390 -19.74 -0.64 -48.38
C ASN A 390 -18.38 0.08 -48.34
N GLY A 391 -17.65 0.00 -47.23
CA GLY A 391 -16.35 0.64 -47.02
C GLY A 391 -16.44 2.07 -46.46
N THR A 392 -17.63 2.54 -46.06
CA THR A 392 -17.81 3.87 -45.46
C THR A 392 -17.17 3.89 -44.07
N PRO A 393 -16.20 4.77 -43.80
CA PRO A 393 -15.51 4.82 -42.52
C PRO A 393 -16.34 5.55 -41.46
N VAL A 394 -16.26 5.06 -40.22
CA VAL A 394 -16.78 5.72 -39.03
C VAL A 394 -15.72 5.72 -37.93
N LYS A 395 -15.58 6.86 -37.26
CA LYS A 395 -14.57 7.07 -36.21
C LYS A 395 -15.22 7.31 -34.86
N ALA A 396 -14.55 6.89 -33.80
CA ALA A 396 -14.87 7.24 -32.42
C ALA A 396 -13.60 7.32 -31.59
N LYS A 397 -13.67 8.01 -30.45
CA LYS A 397 -12.54 8.21 -29.54
C LYS A 397 -12.59 7.25 -28.36
N TYR A 398 -11.47 6.61 -28.05
CA TYR A 398 -11.25 5.89 -26.80
C TYR A 398 -10.38 6.73 -25.85
N THR A 399 -10.88 7.00 -24.64
CA THR A 399 -10.17 7.82 -23.64
C THR A 399 -10.05 7.11 -22.30
N PRO A 400 -8.84 6.72 -21.87
CA PRO A 400 -8.61 6.13 -20.56
C PRO A 400 -8.47 7.19 -19.47
N VAL A 401 -8.87 6.86 -18.25
CA VAL A 401 -8.69 7.68 -17.04
C VAL A 401 -7.96 6.84 -15.99
N VAL A 402 -6.81 7.32 -15.53
CA VAL A 402 -5.99 6.62 -14.54
C VAL A 402 -6.13 7.32 -13.18
N LYS A 403 -6.68 6.62 -12.20
CA LYS A 403 -6.84 7.14 -10.84
C LYS A 403 -5.52 6.98 -10.07
N PRO A 404 -5.01 8.06 -9.44
CA PRO A 404 -3.81 7.97 -8.62
C PRO A 404 -4.04 7.07 -7.41
N ALA A 405 -3.02 6.29 -7.05
CA ALA A 405 -2.98 5.51 -5.83
C ALA A 405 -1.75 5.93 -5.03
N THR A 406 -1.97 6.50 -3.85
CA THR A 406 -0.88 7.01 -3.00
C THR A 406 -0.60 6.03 -1.87
N PRO A 407 0.58 5.40 -1.80
CA PRO A 407 0.95 4.54 -0.67
C PRO A 407 1.05 5.36 0.62
N THR A 408 0.85 4.68 1.74
CA THR A 408 0.92 5.29 3.09
C THR A 408 1.96 4.58 3.93
N SER A 409 2.47 5.26 4.96
CA SER A 409 3.49 4.71 5.85
C SER A 409 3.28 5.15 7.29
N SER A 410 3.86 4.41 8.24
CA SER A 410 3.85 4.77 9.66
C SER A 410 5.25 4.70 10.25
N ASP A 411 5.63 5.77 10.93
CA ASP A 411 6.87 5.89 11.69
C ASP A 411 6.86 4.96 12.91
N VAL A 412 8.05 4.59 13.40
CA VAL A 412 8.20 3.79 14.61
C VAL A 412 9.20 4.41 15.58
N ILE A 413 8.83 4.44 16.85
CA ILE A 413 9.66 4.94 17.95
C ILE A 413 9.87 3.80 18.93
N THR A 414 11.12 3.57 19.33
CA THR A 414 11.46 2.59 20.37
C THR A 414 12.09 3.28 21.56
N THR A 415 12.03 2.63 22.71
CA THR A 415 12.66 3.12 23.92
C THR A 415 13.28 1.96 24.67
N ASP A 416 14.55 2.08 25.01
CA ASP A 416 15.28 1.08 25.79
C ASP A 416 16.36 1.75 26.66
N VAL A 417 16.99 0.96 27.52
CA VAL A 417 18.05 1.41 28.44
C VAL A 417 19.34 1.73 27.71
N GLN A 418 20.18 2.56 28.33
CA GLN A 418 21.53 2.85 27.86
C GLN A 418 22.31 1.58 27.51
N GLY A 419 22.97 1.60 26.34
CA GLY A 419 23.79 0.50 25.82
C GLY A 419 23.01 -0.66 25.18
N ALA A 420 21.69 -0.71 25.30
CA ALA A 420 20.88 -1.77 24.68
C ALA A 420 20.65 -1.49 23.19
N THR A 421 20.86 -2.51 22.35
CA THR A 421 20.45 -2.49 20.95
C THR A 421 18.93 -2.47 20.87
N GLN A 422 18.39 -1.55 20.07
CA GLN A 422 16.95 -1.38 19.85
C GLN A 422 16.59 -1.76 18.42
N SER A 423 15.37 -2.22 18.18
CA SER A 423 14.91 -2.45 16.81
C SER A 423 13.44 -2.13 16.62
N GLY A 424 13.10 -1.57 15.47
CA GLY A 424 11.73 -1.28 15.06
C GLY A 424 11.56 -1.41 13.54
N THR A 425 10.35 -1.73 13.11
CA THR A 425 10.02 -1.92 11.69
C THR A 425 8.97 -0.88 11.29
N PRO A 426 9.36 0.19 10.56
CA PRO A 426 8.37 1.08 9.96
C PRO A 426 7.45 0.29 9.03
N THR A 427 6.17 0.66 8.98
CA THR A 427 5.17 -0.05 8.16
C THR A 427 4.80 0.75 6.93
N PHE A 428 4.48 0.04 5.85
CA PHE A 428 4.10 0.61 4.56
C PHE A 428 2.87 -0.12 4.04
N GLU A 429 1.86 0.63 3.59
CA GLU A 429 0.69 0.09 2.93
C GLU A 429 0.61 0.58 1.48
N GLY A 430 0.23 -0.32 0.58
CA GLY A 430 -0.04 0.02 -0.81
C GLY A 430 -1.14 1.06 -0.96
N GLY A 431 -1.06 1.87 -2.01
CA GLY A 431 -2.04 2.92 -2.26
C GLY A 431 -3.40 2.35 -2.66
N LYS A 432 -4.47 2.80 -2.00
CA LYS A 432 -5.85 2.35 -2.23
C LYS A 432 -6.67 3.44 -2.92
N VAL A 433 -7.47 3.07 -3.92
CA VAL A 433 -8.43 3.98 -4.58
C VAL A 433 -9.68 3.22 -5.02
N LYS A 434 -10.83 3.91 -5.02
CA LYS A 434 -12.08 3.37 -5.56
C LYS A 434 -12.20 3.68 -7.04
N VAL A 435 -12.37 2.63 -7.85
CA VAL A 435 -12.62 2.67 -9.29
C VAL A 435 -13.99 2.05 -9.52
N ASN A 436 -14.94 2.77 -10.13
CA ASN A 436 -16.31 2.27 -10.34
C ASN A 436 -16.97 1.69 -9.06
N GLY A 437 -16.68 2.26 -7.89
CA GLY A 437 -17.18 1.80 -6.59
C GLY A 437 -16.46 0.58 -5.98
N ILE A 438 -15.49 -0.03 -6.69
CA ILE A 438 -14.67 -1.14 -6.21
C ILE A 438 -13.32 -0.61 -5.73
N GLU A 439 -12.91 -0.98 -4.52
CA GLU A 439 -11.57 -0.65 -4.01
C GLU A 439 -10.50 -1.49 -4.72
N LYS A 440 -9.47 -0.82 -5.22
CA LYS A 440 -8.27 -1.44 -5.81
C LYS A 440 -7.03 -0.91 -5.10
N THR A 441 -5.97 -1.72 -5.09
CA THR A 441 -4.71 -1.42 -4.39
C THR A 441 -3.52 -1.55 -5.34
N VAL A 442 -2.59 -0.60 -5.27
CA VAL A 442 -1.22 -0.75 -5.78
C VAL A 442 -0.34 -1.18 -4.62
N GLU A 443 0.06 -2.45 -4.61
CA GLU A 443 0.88 -3.03 -3.55
C GLU A 443 2.31 -2.46 -3.52
N ILE A 444 2.93 -2.49 -2.33
CA ILE A 444 4.36 -2.23 -2.17
C ILE A 444 5.16 -3.26 -3.00
N ASP A 445 6.23 -2.82 -3.65
CA ASP A 445 7.10 -3.73 -4.40
C ASP A 445 8.05 -4.45 -3.44
N GLU A 446 7.69 -5.68 -3.05
CA GLU A 446 8.52 -6.52 -2.18
C GLU A 446 9.80 -7.02 -2.87
N THR A 447 9.93 -6.90 -4.19
CA THR A 447 11.16 -7.24 -4.91
C THR A 447 12.24 -6.17 -4.75
N VAL A 448 11.85 -4.94 -4.42
CA VAL A 448 12.76 -3.84 -4.10
C VAL A 448 13.06 -3.86 -2.60
N LYS A 449 14.31 -4.19 -2.28
CA LYS A 449 14.79 -4.24 -0.89
C LYS A 449 14.71 -2.86 -0.24
N PRO A 450 14.33 -2.78 1.04
CA PRO A 450 14.30 -1.51 1.77
C PRO A 450 15.72 -0.98 1.95
N THR A 451 15.86 0.34 1.85
CA THR A 451 17.12 1.04 2.12
C THR A 451 16.84 2.30 2.93
N PHE A 452 17.89 2.93 3.43
CA PHE A 452 17.78 4.30 3.92
C PHE A 452 17.59 5.29 2.77
N ASP A 453 17.25 6.53 3.11
CA ASP A 453 17.02 7.62 2.15
C ASP A 453 18.22 7.89 1.21
N ASP A 454 19.44 7.65 1.69
CA ASP A 454 20.70 7.71 0.93
C ASP A 454 21.04 6.43 0.13
N GLY A 455 20.18 5.41 0.19
CA GLY A 455 20.34 4.14 -0.52
C GLY A 455 21.22 3.11 0.19
N THR A 456 21.76 3.43 1.38
CA THR A 456 22.58 2.50 2.17
C THR A 456 21.73 1.56 3.01
N THR A 457 22.35 0.49 3.54
CA THR A 457 21.74 -0.43 4.52
C THR A 457 22.36 -0.30 5.92
N GLU A 458 23.36 0.57 6.07
CA GLU A 458 24.07 0.84 7.32
C GLU A 458 24.41 2.32 7.41
N LYS A 459 24.15 2.93 8.56
CA LYS A 459 24.40 4.36 8.80
C LYS A 459 24.85 4.58 10.23
N THR A 460 26.05 5.13 10.41
CA THR A 460 26.59 5.50 11.73
C THR A 460 26.45 7.00 11.94
N ILE A 461 25.82 7.40 13.05
CA ILE A 461 25.72 8.80 13.46
C ILE A 461 26.72 9.00 14.61
N PRO A 462 27.81 9.76 14.40
CA PRO A 462 28.83 9.97 15.41
C PRO A 462 28.26 10.50 16.72
N GLY A 463 28.60 9.86 17.84
CA GLY A 463 28.13 10.22 19.17
C GLY A 463 26.75 9.66 19.53
N GLU A 464 26.04 9.02 18.59
CA GLU A 464 24.74 8.38 18.86
C GLU A 464 24.82 6.85 18.75
N GLY A 465 25.25 6.32 17.60
CA GLY A 465 25.25 4.88 17.33
C GLY A 465 25.12 4.53 15.86
N THR A 466 24.95 3.24 15.59
CA THR A 466 24.88 2.66 14.24
C THR A 466 23.50 2.06 13.97
N TYR A 467 22.93 2.41 12.82
CA TYR A 467 21.69 1.86 12.28
C TYR A 467 21.98 0.84 11.19
N THR A 468 21.29 -0.30 11.20
CA THR A 468 21.28 -1.27 10.10
C THR A 468 19.84 -1.63 9.74
N ILE A 469 19.58 -1.96 8.48
CA ILE A 469 18.26 -2.40 8.01
C ILE A 469 18.38 -3.75 7.30
N ASP A 470 17.49 -4.68 7.64
CA ASP A 470 17.42 -6.01 7.02
C ASP A 470 16.45 -6.05 5.82
N GLU A 471 16.39 -7.20 5.12
CA GLU A 471 15.54 -7.38 3.94
C GLU A 471 14.03 -7.28 4.26
N ALA A 472 13.64 -7.55 5.51
CA ALA A 472 12.26 -7.39 5.98
C ALA A 472 11.91 -5.92 6.29
N GLY A 473 12.89 -5.02 6.34
CA GLY A 473 12.72 -3.60 6.67
C GLY A 473 12.78 -3.33 8.17
N LYS A 474 13.25 -4.28 8.98
CA LYS A 474 13.51 -4.07 10.40
C LYS A 474 14.80 -3.27 10.53
N VAL A 475 14.68 -2.11 11.17
CA VAL A 475 15.81 -1.25 11.49
C VAL A 475 16.31 -1.60 12.89
N THR A 476 17.61 -1.80 13.02
CA THR A 476 18.30 -2.06 14.29
C THR A 476 19.23 -0.89 14.59
N PHE A 477 19.15 -0.33 15.80
CA PHE A 477 20.02 0.73 16.30
C PHE A 477 20.87 0.20 17.45
N THR A 478 22.18 0.24 17.27
CA THR A 478 23.17 -0.07 18.31
C THR A 478 23.74 1.26 18.82
N PRO A 479 23.33 1.73 20.01
CA PRO A 479 23.82 3.00 20.54
C PRO A 479 25.30 2.92 20.89
N GLU A 480 26.01 4.04 20.76
CA GLU A 480 27.28 4.22 21.44
C GLU A 480 27.06 4.14 22.97
N LYS A 481 28.01 3.54 23.71
CA LYS A 481 27.82 3.22 25.13
C LYS A 481 27.43 4.43 26.00
N THR A 482 27.90 5.63 25.66
CA THR A 482 27.64 6.87 26.39
C THR A 482 26.43 7.65 25.89
N PHE A 483 25.81 7.23 24.78
CA PHE A 483 24.67 7.95 24.21
C PHE A 483 23.42 7.77 25.08
N THR A 484 22.75 8.88 25.36
CA THR A 484 21.48 8.93 26.08
C THR A 484 20.60 10.02 25.46
N GLY A 485 19.27 9.88 25.56
CA GLY A 485 18.31 10.77 24.92
C GLY A 485 17.74 10.21 23.62
N GLN A 486 17.04 11.06 22.88
CA GLN A 486 16.42 10.71 21.60
C GLN A 486 17.46 10.84 20.48
N ALA A 487 17.65 9.76 19.71
CA ALA A 487 18.56 9.76 18.56
C ALA A 487 17.95 10.51 17.37
N THR A 488 18.78 10.92 16.41
CA THR A 488 18.34 11.64 15.19
C THR A 488 17.35 10.81 14.36
N GLY A 489 17.47 9.48 14.42
CA GLY A 489 16.65 8.52 13.68
C GLY A 489 17.03 8.44 12.19
N VAL A 490 16.52 7.42 11.51
CA VAL A 490 16.78 7.17 10.09
C VAL A 490 15.49 7.01 9.31
N THR A 491 15.52 7.41 8.03
CA THR A 491 14.37 7.34 7.13
C THR A 491 14.51 6.12 6.24
N VAL A 492 13.56 5.20 6.32
CA VAL A 492 13.45 4.03 5.46
C VAL A 492 12.67 4.39 4.21
N LYS A 493 13.16 4.00 3.05
CA LYS A 493 12.54 4.23 1.73
C LYS A 493 12.08 2.91 1.12
N ARG A 494 10.84 2.92 0.62
CA ARG A 494 10.23 1.86 -0.19
C ARG A 494 9.63 2.45 -1.46
N VAL A 495 9.29 1.60 -2.42
CA VAL A 495 8.51 1.97 -3.60
C VAL A 495 7.36 1.00 -3.77
N ASP A 496 6.24 1.47 -4.34
CA ASP A 496 5.18 0.59 -4.81
C ASP A 496 5.54 -0.08 -6.14
N LYS A 497 4.72 -1.02 -6.63
CA LYS A 497 4.91 -1.69 -7.92
C LYS A 497 4.94 -0.75 -9.14
N ASN A 498 4.49 0.49 -8.98
CA ASN A 498 4.54 1.52 -10.01
C ASN A 498 5.77 2.43 -9.89
N GLY A 499 6.60 2.25 -8.84
CA GLY A 499 7.79 3.03 -8.56
C GLY A 499 7.54 4.30 -7.73
N THR A 500 6.34 4.50 -7.18
CA THR A 500 6.03 5.64 -6.33
C THR A 500 6.79 5.53 -5.01
N PRO A 501 7.69 6.48 -4.67
CA PRO A 501 8.46 6.39 -3.45
C PRO A 501 7.62 6.74 -2.22
N ILE A 502 7.84 6.01 -1.14
CA ILE A 502 7.26 6.26 0.18
C ILE A 502 8.34 6.10 1.24
N THR A 503 8.29 6.95 2.28
CA THR A 503 9.28 6.95 3.35
C THR A 503 8.63 6.89 4.72
N ALA A 504 9.32 6.32 5.71
CA ALA A 504 8.93 6.35 7.12
C ALA A 504 10.17 6.43 8.01
N LYS A 505 10.04 7.07 9.16
CA LYS A 505 11.14 7.32 10.10
C LYS A 505 11.17 6.29 11.23
N TYR A 506 12.36 5.79 11.55
CA TYR A 506 12.65 5.06 12.78
C TYR A 506 13.44 5.95 13.74
N THR A 507 12.95 6.11 14.97
CA THR A 507 13.60 6.96 16.00
C THR A 507 13.74 6.22 17.32
N PRO A 508 14.95 5.80 17.71
CA PRO A 508 15.19 5.19 19.02
C PRO A 508 15.41 6.24 20.12
N VAL A 509 14.98 5.92 21.34
CA VAL A 509 15.19 6.72 22.55
C VAL A 509 15.95 5.89 23.57
N VAL A 510 17.05 6.42 24.08
CA VAL A 510 17.93 5.74 25.04
C VAL A 510 17.78 6.38 26.42
N ILE A 511 17.26 5.63 27.38
CA ILE A 511 17.07 6.14 28.74
C ILE A 511 18.36 5.95 29.56
N PRO A 512 18.91 7.02 30.17
CA PRO A 512 20.06 6.90 31.05
C PRO A 512 19.74 6.04 32.27
N VAL A 513 20.73 5.28 32.72
CA VAL A 513 20.70 4.58 34.01
C VAL A 513 21.75 5.19 34.94
N THR A 514 21.49 5.19 36.23
CA THR A 514 22.45 5.67 37.24
C THR A 514 22.75 4.54 38.20
N PRO A 515 23.96 3.96 38.20
CA PRO A 515 24.36 2.99 39.21
C PRO A 515 24.42 3.63 40.60
N THR A 516 24.31 2.83 41.64
CA THR A 516 24.37 3.29 43.05
C THR A 516 25.42 2.54 43.85
N SER A 517 25.97 3.15 44.88
CA SER A 517 27.03 2.56 45.69
C SER A 517 26.83 2.88 47.17
N LYS A 518 27.50 2.10 48.02
CA LYS A 518 27.46 2.26 49.46
C LYS A 518 28.85 2.13 50.05
N ASP A 519 29.22 3.14 50.82
CA ASP A 519 30.49 3.21 51.56
C ASP A 519 30.60 2.11 52.62
N SER A 520 31.83 1.80 53.03
CA SER A 520 32.14 0.83 54.06
C SER A 520 33.05 1.44 55.13
N GLU A 521 32.83 1.09 56.39
CA GLU A 521 33.68 1.51 57.50
C GLU A 521 34.10 0.29 58.32
N SER A 522 35.23 0.41 59.02
CA SER A 522 35.71 -0.60 59.95
C SER A 522 36.33 0.06 61.18
N GLU A 523 36.35 -0.66 62.30
CA GLU A 523 36.99 -0.22 63.53
C GLU A 523 37.72 -1.39 64.19
N GLY A 524 39.03 -1.24 64.40
CA GLY A 524 39.89 -2.32 64.88
C GLY A 524 41.00 -1.89 65.83
N PRO A 525 41.70 -2.86 66.46
CA PRO A 525 42.80 -2.60 67.39
C PRO A 525 44.01 -1.93 66.74
N LYS A 526 44.81 -1.22 67.55
CA LYS A 526 46.12 -0.67 67.15
C LYS A 526 47.02 -1.73 66.53
N GLY A 527 47.63 -1.39 65.38
CA GLY A 527 48.60 -2.24 64.67
C GLY A 527 48.02 -3.46 63.95
N GLN A 528 46.70 -3.69 63.97
CA GLN A 528 46.08 -4.82 63.29
C GLN A 528 45.47 -4.39 61.94
N PRO A 529 45.65 -5.20 60.87
CA PRO A 529 44.94 -4.97 59.62
C PRO A 529 43.43 -5.05 59.80
N GLN A 530 42.70 -4.16 59.12
CA GLN A 530 41.25 -4.13 59.10
C GLN A 530 40.75 -4.02 57.67
N SER A 531 39.59 -4.61 57.39
CA SER A 531 39.05 -4.65 56.03
C SER A 531 37.58 -4.29 55.96
N GLY A 532 37.16 -3.75 54.82
CA GLY A 532 35.76 -3.50 54.47
C GLY A 532 35.58 -3.59 52.96
N THR A 533 34.35 -3.87 52.55
CA THR A 533 34.01 -4.04 51.13
C THR A 533 32.90 -3.06 50.79
N PRO A 534 33.23 -1.92 50.13
CA PRO A 534 32.21 -1.07 49.54
C PRO A 534 31.36 -1.86 48.54
N THR A 535 30.07 -1.57 48.48
CA THR A 535 29.12 -2.30 47.61
C THR A 535 28.64 -1.42 46.46
N PHE A 536 28.39 -2.04 45.31
CA PHE A 536 27.99 -1.36 44.09
C PHE A 536 26.80 -2.11 43.50
N GLU A 537 25.76 -1.37 43.12
CA GLU A 537 24.57 -1.90 42.46
C GLU A 537 24.44 -1.21 41.09
N GLY A 538 24.19 -2.03 40.07
CA GLY A 538 23.93 -1.55 38.73
C GLY A 538 22.71 -0.63 38.67
N GLY A 539 22.69 0.29 37.71
CA GLY A 539 21.55 1.18 37.52
C GLY A 539 20.34 0.42 37.00
N LYS A 540 19.13 0.85 37.36
CA LYS A 540 17.88 0.22 36.90
C LYS A 540 16.90 1.27 36.43
N VAL A 541 16.11 0.93 35.42
CA VAL A 541 15.02 1.78 34.96
C VAL A 541 13.82 0.94 34.55
N THR A 542 12.62 1.48 34.73
CA THR A 542 11.38 0.83 34.34
C THR A 542 10.97 1.28 32.94
N ILE A 543 10.91 0.33 32.00
CA ILE A 543 10.43 0.56 30.63
C ILE A 543 9.23 -0.36 30.41
N ASN A 544 8.08 0.21 30.02
CA ASN A 544 6.83 -0.54 29.81
C ASN A 544 6.41 -1.42 31.01
N GLY A 545 6.66 -0.95 32.24
CA GLY A 545 6.33 -1.68 33.47
C GLY A 545 7.29 -2.83 33.83
N LYS A 546 8.35 -3.04 33.04
CA LYS A 546 9.42 -4.01 33.33
C LYS A 546 10.67 -3.27 33.81
N GLU A 547 11.24 -3.72 34.92
CA GLU A 547 12.54 -3.23 35.42
C GLU A 547 13.66 -3.87 34.60
N ILE A 548 14.49 -3.05 33.97
CA ILE A 548 15.63 -3.47 33.17
C ILE A 548 16.91 -2.99 33.88
N PRO A 549 17.74 -3.90 34.41
CA PRO A 549 18.99 -3.54 35.07
C PRO A 549 20.14 -3.44 34.06
N VAL A 550 21.06 -2.51 34.32
CA VAL A 550 22.40 -2.47 33.74
C VAL A 550 23.39 -2.80 34.84
N GLU A 551 23.99 -3.99 34.76
CA GLU A 551 24.85 -4.55 35.79
C GLU A 551 26.22 -3.86 35.86
N ILE A 552 26.89 -3.99 37.02
CA ILE A 552 28.30 -3.64 37.17
C ILE A 552 29.14 -4.50 36.22
N ASP A 553 30.16 -3.92 35.59
CA ASP A 553 31.07 -4.68 34.75
C ASP A 553 32.08 -5.44 35.62
N GLU A 554 31.81 -6.73 35.87
CA GLU A 554 32.70 -7.59 36.64
C GLU A 554 34.01 -7.93 35.92
N THR A 555 34.11 -7.66 34.60
CA THR A 555 35.36 -7.85 33.85
C THR A 555 36.36 -6.72 34.14
N VAL A 556 35.88 -5.57 34.59
CA VAL A 556 36.71 -4.44 35.03
C VAL A 556 37.00 -4.58 36.52
N LYS A 557 38.27 -4.87 36.82
CA LYS A 557 38.75 -5.03 38.21
C LYS A 557 38.57 -3.73 39.00
N PRO A 558 38.23 -3.82 40.30
CA PRO A 558 38.14 -2.64 41.14
C PRO A 558 39.52 -2.00 41.32
N THR A 559 39.56 -0.68 41.32
CA THR A 559 40.78 0.09 41.59
C THR A 559 40.46 1.25 42.52
N PHE A 560 41.48 1.90 43.05
CA PHE A 560 41.30 3.20 43.68
C PHE A 560 41.05 4.29 42.63
N ASP A 561 40.68 5.49 43.08
CA ASP A 561 40.40 6.65 42.24
C ASP A 561 41.55 7.02 41.28
N ASP A 562 42.78 6.74 41.67
CA ASP A 562 44.01 6.91 40.88
C ASP A 562 44.34 5.72 39.96
N GLY A 563 43.51 4.67 39.93
CA GLY A 563 43.71 3.47 39.11
C GLY A 563 44.65 2.43 39.71
N THR A 564 45.19 2.65 40.92
CA THR A 564 46.08 1.70 41.60
C THR A 564 45.29 0.67 42.43
N THR A 565 45.96 -0.41 42.84
CA THR A 565 45.41 -1.40 43.79
C THR A 565 46.06 -1.34 45.17
N GLU A 566 47.04 -0.45 45.35
CA GLU A 566 47.74 -0.20 46.61
C GLU A 566 47.95 1.30 46.78
N LYS A 567 47.59 1.83 47.96
CA LYS A 567 47.73 3.24 48.29
C LYS A 567 48.27 3.40 49.70
N LYS A 568 49.46 3.99 49.83
CA LYS A 568 50.06 4.32 51.13
C LYS A 568 49.70 5.75 51.52
N VAL A 569 49.12 5.93 52.70
CA VAL A 569 48.85 7.24 53.30
C VAL A 569 49.88 7.47 54.40
N PRO A 570 50.88 8.34 54.18
CA PRO A 570 51.96 8.56 55.13
C PRO A 570 51.43 8.93 56.52
N GLY A 571 51.93 8.24 57.56
CA GLY A 571 51.53 8.49 58.95
C GLY A 571 50.21 7.82 59.36
N GLU A 572 49.48 7.19 58.43
CA GLU A 572 48.25 6.45 58.73
C GLU A 572 48.42 4.93 58.50
N GLY A 573 48.79 4.52 57.28
CA GLY A 573 48.84 3.12 56.90
C GLY A 573 48.76 2.87 55.39
N THR A 574 48.69 1.61 55.01
CA THR A 574 48.61 1.17 53.61
C THR A 574 47.27 0.50 53.32
N TYR A 575 46.62 0.91 52.24
CA TYR A 575 45.41 0.31 51.69
C TYR A 575 45.76 -0.61 50.51
N THR A 576 45.18 -1.79 50.47
CA THR A 576 45.20 -2.69 49.31
C THR A 576 43.78 -3.12 48.95
N ILE A 577 43.49 -3.34 47.67
CA ILE A 577 42.20 -3.84 47.20
C ILE A 577 42.38 -5.12 46.39
N ASP A 578 41.55 -6.12 46.68
CA ASP A 578 41.55 -7.39 45.95
C ASP A 578 40.55 -7.41 44.79
N GLU A 579 40.55 -8.50 44.01
CA GLU A 579 39.66 -8.65 42.84
C GLU A 579 38.16 -8.66 43.21
N ALA A 580 37.82 -9.08 44.43
CA ALA A 580 36.46 -9.05 44.96
C ALA A 580 36.04 -7.63 45.41
N GLY A 581 36.95 -6.66 45.44
CA GLY A 581 36.69 -5.29 45.88
C GLY A 581 36.78 -5.09 47.39
N LYS A 582 37.33 -6.07 48.12
CA LYS A 582 37.61 -5.93 49.55
C LYS A 582 38.86 -5.07 49.73
N VAL A 583 38.70 -3.97 50.45
CA VAL A 583 39.79 -3.08 50.81
C VAL A 583 40.34 -3.49 52.18
N THR A 584 41.65 -3.68 52.28
CA THR A 584 42.37 -3.96 53.52
C THR A 584 43.25 -2.76 53.85
N PHE A 585 43.12 -2.23 55.06
CA PHE A 585 43.97 -1.19 55.61
C PHE A 585 44.86 -1.77 56.69
N THR A 586 46.16 -1.65 56.51
CA THR A 586 47.18 -2.01 57.50
C THR A 586 47.70 -0.71 58.10
N PRO A 587 47.33 -0.38 59.36
CA PRO A 587 47.77 0.86 59.99
C PRO A 587 49.28 0.85 60.26
N GLU A 588 49.91 2.02 60.20
CA GLU A 588 51.25 2.18 60.76
C GLU A 588 51.21 1.93 62.28
N PRO A 589 52.29 1.38 62.90
CA PRO A 589 52.26 0.93 64.29
C PRO A 589 51.78 1.96 65.32
N GLU A 590 52.02 3.26 65.06
CA GLU A 590 51.67 4.36 65.98
C GLU A 590 50.42 5.15 65.57
N PHE A 591 49.71 4.71 64.52
CA PHE A 591 48.48 5.34 64.08
C PHE A 591 47.31 4.92 64.97
N VAL A 592 46.57 5.92 65.47
CA VAL A 592 45.35 5.77 66.26
C VAL A 592 44.42 6.90 65.82
N GLY A 593 43.15 6.59 65.64
CA GLY A 593 42.14 7.52 65.14
C GLY A 593 41.52 7.08 63.81
N ARG A 594 40.67 7.95 63.26
CA ARG A 594 39.98 7.74 61.99
C ARG A 594 40.91 8.09 60.84
N ALA A 595 41.15 7.15 59.93
CA ALA A 595 42.00 7.38 58.77
C ALA A 595 41.27 8.20 57.69
N THR A 596 42.03 8.76 56.74
CA THR A 596 41.49 9.55 55.63
C THR A 596 40.60 8.72 54.69
N GLY A 597 40.80 7.39 54.66
CA GLY A 597 40.08 6.46 53.81
C GLY A 597 40.50 6.51 52.34
N VAL A 598 39.96 5.60 51.54
CA VAL A 598 40.22 5.51 50.09
C VAL A 598 38.92 5.38 49.31
N THR A 599 38.92 5.90 48.08
CA THR A 599 37.80 5.82 47.16
C THR A 599 38.02 4.66 46.20
N VAL A 600 37.12 3.68 46.21
CA VAL A 600 37.08 2.57 45.26
C VAL A 600 36.24 2.99 44.05
N LYS A 601 36.76 2.75 42.85
CA LYS A 601 36.11 3.04 41.57
C LYS A 601 35.77 1.73 40.84
N ARG A 602 34.52 1.64 40.38
CA ARG A 602 33.98 0.61 39.49
C ARG A 602 33.34 1.28 38.28
N VAL A 603 33.00 0.50 37.27
CA VAL A 603 32.17 0.94 36.12
C VAL A 603 31.04 -0.07 35.91
N ASP A 604 29.91 0.40 35.39
CA ASP A 604 28.89 -0.51 34.85
C ASP A 604 29.28 -1.05 33.47
N LYS A 605 28.50 -1.99 32.91
CA LYS A 605 28.73 -2.54 31.55
C LYS A 605 28.74 -1.48 30.43
N ASN A 606 28.18 -0.31 30.69
CA ASN A 606 28.19 0.84 29.77
C ASN A 606 29.41 1.75 29.97
N GLY A 607 30.24 1.49 30.98
CA GLY A 607 31.41 2.30 31.31
C GLY A 607 31.11 3.50 32.22
N THR A 608 29.88 3.62 32.75
CA THR A 608 29.51 4.69 33.69
C THR A 608 30.30 4.51 34.99
N PRO A 609 31.15 5.47 35.39
CA PRO A 609 31.95 5.33 36.59
C PRO A 609 31.09 5.49 37.84
N ILE A 610 31.36 4.65 38.83
CA ILE A 610 30.78 4.75 40.16
C ILE A 610 31.84 4.56 41.24
N THR A 611 31.72 5.35 42.30
CA THR A 611 32.70 5.37 43.40
C THR A 611 32.06 5.15 44.75
N ALA A 612 32.78 4.53 45.68
CA ALA A 612 32.41 4.43 47.10
C ALA A 612 33.65 4.50 47.97
N LYS A 613 33.53 4.96 49.21
CA LYS A 613 34.64 5.12 50.15
C LYS A 613 34.75 3.96 51.12
N TYR A 614 35.99 3.64 51.48
CA TYR A 614 36.30 2.80 52.64
C TYR A 614 37.09 3.62 53.68
N ILE A 615 36.57 3.72 54.90
CA ILE A 615 37.18 4.51 55.99
C ILE A 615 37.41 3.63 57.23
N PRO A 616 38.67 3.30 57.55
CA PRO A 616 39.02 2.55 58.75
C PRO A 616 39.29 3.46 59.96
N THR A 617 39.00 2.96 61.17
CA THR A 617 39.31 3.62 62.44
C THR A 617 40.14 2.70 63.32
N VAL A 618 41.25 3.20 63.86
CA VAL A 618 42.13 2.44 64.76
C VAL A 618 41.92 2.88 66.19
N ARG A 619 41.58 1.94 67.08
CA ARG A 619 41.36 2.21 68.50
C ARG A 619 42.68 2.45 69.25
N PRO A 620 42.65 3.28 70.31
CA PRO A 620 43.79 3.42 71.22
C PRO A 620 44.05 2.15 72.01
N ASN A 621 45.19 2.07 72.70
CA ASN A 621 45.50 0.97 73.64
C ASN A 621 45.65 1.46 75.09
N THR A 622 45.52 0.54 76.05
CA THR A 622 45.78 0.78 77.48
C THR A 622 47.00 0.01 77.96
N SER A 623 47.89 0.65 78.70
CA SER A 623 49.09 0.04 79.28
C SER A 623 49.14 0.20 80.79
N PHE A 624 49.79 -0.75 81.47
CA PHE A 624 49.93 -0.78 82.93
C PHE A 624 51.42 -0.83 83.27
N VAL A 625 51.94 0.23 83.87
CA VAL A 625 53.38 0.40 84.11
C VAL A 625 53.68 0.84 85.55
N ASP A 626 54.90 0.60 86.05
CA ASP A 626 55.36 1.20 87.31
C ASP A 626 55.81 2.66 87.11
N THR A 627 56.14 3.36 88.21
CA THR A 627 56.68 4.74 88.16
C THR A 627 58.00 4.89 87.39
N LYS A 628 58.65 3.79 87.01
CA LYS A 628 59.87 3.77 86.20
C LYS A 628 59.60 3.41 84.73
N GLY A 629 58.34 3.14 84.36
CA GLY A 629 57.92 2.77 83.01
C GLY A 629 58.04 1.27 82.69
N ASN A 630 58.33 0.41 83.67
CA ASN A 630 58.36 -1.03 83.44
C ASN A 630 56.94 -1.58 83.30
N ILE A 631 56.72 -2.45 82.31
CA ILE A 631 55.43 -3.07 82.05
C ILE A 631 55.06 -4.03 83.19
N LEU A 632 53.93 -3.78 83.85
CA LEU A 632 53.38 -4.61 84.92
C LEU A 632 52.34 -5.62 84.41
N ALA A 633 51.65 -5.30 83.30
CA ALA A 633 50.73 -6.20 82.61
C ALA A 633 50.71 -5.90 81.09
N PRO A 634 50.37 -6.90 80.23
CA PRO A 634 50.25 -6.68 78.79
C PRO A 634 49.31 -5.52 78.46
N SER A 635 49.61 -4.79 77.39
CA SER A 635 48.72 -3.74 76.90
C SER A 635 47.43 -4.34 76.35
N GLU A 636 46.31 -3.66 76.56
CA GLU A 636 44.98 -4.09 76.11
C GLU A 636 44.41 -3.15 75.05
N ASP A 637 43.54 -3.69 74.19
CA ASP A 637 42.85 -2.92 73.15
C ASP A 637 41.79 -1.98 73.75
N GLY A 638 41.70 -0.77 73.23
CA GLY A 638 40.80 0.28 73.70
C GLY A 638 41.24 0.96 75.00
N SER A 639 40.38 1.87 75.47
CA SER A 639 40.50 2.54 76.77
C SER A 639 39.92 1.64 77.87
N GLN A 640 40.79 0.97 78.62
CA GLN A 640 40.46 0.04 79.68
C GLN A 640 40.60 0.72 81.06
N PRO A 641 39.84 0.27 82.08
CA PRO A 641 39.96 0.79 83.44
C PRO A 641 41.25 0.30 84.14
N LYS A 642 41.59 0.95 85.25
CA LYS A 642 42.71 0.53 86.11
C LYS A 642 42.52 -0.89 86.65
N LYS A 643 43.61 -1.61 86.82
CA LYS A 643 43.65 -2.95 87.42
C LYS A 643 44.26 -2.95 88.81
N ASP A 644 43.86 -3.91 89.63
CA ASP A 644 44.55 -4.21 90.90
C ASP A 644 45.79 -5.06 90.61
N ILE A 645 46.97 -4.52 90.90
CA ILE A 645 48.27 -5.17 90.66
C ILE A 645 48.87 -5.55 92.02
N PRO A 646 49.05 -6.84 92.36
CA PRO A 646 49.53 -7.26 93.67
C PRO A 646 50.85 -6.60 94.09
N GLY A 647 50.91 -6.06 95.30
CA GLY A 647 52.08 -5.36 95.84
C GLY A 647 52.27 -3.92 95.35
N TYR A 648 51.37 -3.42 94.50
CA TYR A 648 51.38 -2.06 93.98
C TYR A 648 50.07 -1.33 94.25
N LYS A 649 50.14 -0.01 94.42
CA LYS A 649 49.02 0.92 94.47
C LYS A 649 49.10 1.88 93.29
N ILE A 650 47.94 2.30 92.77
CA ILE A 650 47.90 3.21 91.63
C ILE A 650 48.34 4.62 92.03
N VAL A 651 49.17 5.22 91.20
CA VAL A 651 49.65 6.60 91.36
C VAL A 651 48.82 7.54 90.50
N GLU A 652 48.74 7.26 89.20
CA GLU A 652 48.07 8.13 88.24
C GLU A 652 47.58 7.38 87.00
N THR A 653 46.72 8.01 86.23
CA THR A 653 46.30 7.56 84.90
C THR A 653 46.54 8.69 83.92
N LYS A 654 47.30 8.41 82.86
CA LYS A 654 47.59 9.35 81.78
C LYS A 654 46.82 8.94 80.54
N VAL A 655 46.36 9.91 79.77
CA VAL A 655 45.81 9.71 78.43
C VAL A 655 46.59 10.60 77.48
N ASP A 656 47.14 10.04 76.40
CA ASP A 656 47.86 10.84 75.40
C ASP A 656 46.91 11.53 74.40
N GLU A 657 47.45 12.40 73.54
CA GLU A 657 46.68 13.12 72.50
C GLU A 657 45.99 12.19 71.50
N LYS A 658 46.42 10.93 71.43
CA LYS A 658 45.88 9.88 70.56
C LYS A 658 44.85 9.01 71.30
N GLY A 659 44.56 9.28 72.56
CA GLY A 659 43.61 8.54 73.38
C GLY A 659 44.16 7.26 74.02
N ASN A 660 45.46 6.96 73.91
CA ASN A 660 46.06 5.81 74.59
C ASN A 660 46.12 6.07 76.08
N VAL A 661 45.75 5.07 76.88
CA VAL A 661 45.67 5.16 78.34
C VAL A 661 46.89 4.48 78.97
N VAL A 662 47.49 5.11 79.98
CA VAL A 662 48.62 4.57 80.74
C VAL A 662 48.29 4.65 82.22
N HIS A 663 48.09 3.51 82.88
CA HIS A 663 47.97 3.43 84.33
C HIS A 663 49.35 3.23 84.97
N VAL A 664 49.73 4.12 85.89
CA VAL A 664 51.04 4.14 86.55
C VAL A 664 50.91 3.73 88.01
N TYR A 665 51.76 2.83 88.51
CA TYR A 665 51.68 2.22 89.84
C TYR A 665 52.98 2.31 90.67
N GLU A 666 52.90 2.30 92.00
CA GLU A 666 54.02 2.27 92.95
C GLU A 666 53.88 1.17 94.02
N LYS A 667 54.96 0.76 94.71
CA LYS A 667 54.91 -0.30 95.74
C LYS A 667 54.30 0.17 97.07
N VAL A 668 53.59 -0.73 97.77
CA VAL A 668 53.07 -0.53 99.15
C VAL A 668 54.20 -0.61 100.21
N LYS A 669 53.98 -0.12 101.44
CA LYS A 669 55.00 -0.03 102.53
C LYS A 669 54.54 -0.59 103.90
N THR A 670 55.44 -0.92 104.83
CA THR A 670 55.16 -1.37 106.21
C THR A 670 55.92 -0.57 107.29
N SER A 671 55.26 -0.18 108.39
CA SER A 671 55.81 0.62 109.52
C SER A 671 55.62 -0.02 110.91
N HIS A 672 56.42 0.39 111.91
CA HIS A 672 56.40 -0.13 113.29
C HIS A 672 56.26 1.03 114.30
N LYS A 673 55.16 1.06 115.05
CA LYS A 673 54.78 2.21 115.90
C LYS A 673 54.38 1.83 117.32
N ASP A 674 54.52 2.74 118.28
CA ASP A 674 53.99 2.56 119.63
C ASP A 674 52.45 2.75 119.68
N LYS A 675 51.82 2.47 120.81
CA LYS A 675 50.36 2.61 120.98
C LYS A 675 49.87 4.06 120.82
N GLU A 676 50.75 5.05 120.95
CA GLU A 676 50.49 6.46 120.69
C GLU A 676 50.63 6.84 119.20
N GLY A 677 51.09 5.92 118.35
CA GLY A 677 51.23 6.09 116.90
C GLY A 677 52.56 6.72 116.47
N ASN A 678 53.55 6.79 117.35
CA ASN A 678 54.89 7.28 117.03
C ASN A 678 55.77 6.13 116.52
N GLU A 679 56.70 6.42 115.60
CA GLU A 679 57.68 5.43 115.17
C GLU A 679 58.57 5.00 116.35
N ILE A 680 58.77 3.68 116.48
CA ILE A 680 59.63 3.14 117.52
C ILE A 680 61.09 3.36 117.09
N PRO A 681 61.90 4.07 117.89
CA PRO A 681 63.29 4.35 117.53
C PRO A 681 64.06 3.06 117.22
N GLY A 682 64.72 3.01 116.05
CA GLY A 682 65.47 1.86 115.56
C GLY A 682 64.73 0.93 114.59
N TYR A 683 63.45 1.19 114.28
CA TYR A 683 62.62 0.35 113.40
C TYR A 683 61.89 1.18 112.32
N PRO A 684 62.55 1.52 111.19
CA PRO A 684 61.99 2.40 110.16
C PRO A 684 60.89 1.74 109.32
N THR A 685 60.19 2.56 108.54
CA THR A 685 59.23 2.11 107.51
C THR A 685 59.98 1.50 106.31
N GLU A 686 59.53 0.33 105.83
CA GLU A 686 60.17 -0.46 104.76
C GLU A 686 59.21 -0.65 103.58
N ASP A 687 59.74 -0.81 102.36
CA ASP A 687 58.94 -1.13 101.16
C ASP A 687 58.48 -2.60 101.18
N GLY A 688 57.26 -2.85 100.72
CA GLY A 688 56.59 -4.15 100.72
C GLY A 688 55.91 -4.49 102.05
N GLU A 689 55.15 -5.59 102.06
CA GLU A 689 54.56 -6.13 103.29
C GLU A 689 55.63 -6.83 104.14
N GLN A 690 55.97 -6.25 105.29
CA GLN A 690 56.93 -6.81 106.26
C GLN A 690 56.23 -7.44 107.47
N PRO A 691 56.84 -8.43 108.15
CA PRO A 691 56.30 -9.05 109.37
C PRO A 691 56.55 -8.23 110.63
N LYS A 692 55.79 -8.51 111.71
CA LYS A 692 56.02 -7.91 113.05
C LYS A 692 57.39 -8.29 113.61
N LYS A 693 58.04 -7.35 114.30
CA LYS A 693 59.36 -7.51 114.94
C LYS A 693 59.25 -7.60 116.47
N ASP A 694 60.20 -8.24 117.15
CA ASP A 694 60.32 -8.21 118.62
C ASP A 694 61.11 -6.98 119.06
N ILE A 695 60.57 -6.20 120.01
CA ILE A 695 61.09 -4.88 120.39
C ILE A 695 61.38 -4.86 121.90
N PRO A 696 62.65 -4.75 122.35
CA PRO A 696 63.01 -4.77 123.76
C PRO A 696 62.32 -3.68 124.59
N GLY A 697 61.84 -4.03 125.79
CA GLY A 697 61.11 -3.12 126.67
C GLY A 697 59.67 -2.83 126.23
N TYR A 698 59.23 -3.40 125.10
CA TYR A 698 57.87 -3.35 124.59
C TYR A 698 57.30 -4.76 124.37
N ARG A 699 55.98 -4.88 124.39
CA ARG A 699 55.21 -6.05 123.97
C ARG A 699 54.33 -5.67 122.79
N PHE A 700 54.16 -6.59 121.85
CA PHE A 700 53.33 -6.39 120.65
C PHE A 700 51.84 -6.30 121.00
N VAL A 701 51.13 -5.43 120.29
CA VAL A 701 49.68 -5.19 120.44
C VAL A 701 48.92 -5.70 119.22
N GLU A 702 49.10 -5.11 118.04
CA GLU A 702 48.31 -5.44 116.84
C GLU A 702 48.96 -5.06 115.50
N THR A 703 48.36 -5.48 114.38
CA THR A 703 48.72 -5.11 113.01
C THR A 703 47.53 -4.42 112.32
N LYS A 704 47.74 -3.29 111.65
CA LYS A 704 46.76 -2.51 110.90
C LYS A 704 47.14 -2.45 109.42
N LYS A 705 46.16 -2.63 108.52
CA LYS A 705 46.33 -2.38 107.08
C LYS A 705 45.60 -1.08 106.72
N LEU A 706 46.32 -0.14 106.12
CA LEU A 706 45.84 1.20 105.80
C LEU A 706 45.03 1.21 104.49
N PRO A 707 44.09 2.16 104.30
CA PRO A 707 43.29 2.26 103.07
C PRO A 707 44.12 2.45 101.79
N ASN A 708 45.34 2.96 101.93
CA ASN A 708 46.29 3.13 100.83
C ASN A 708 47.11 1.86 100.50
N GLY A 709 46.82 0.73 101.17
CA GLY A 709 47.51 -0.55 100.98
C GLY A 709 48.74 -0.79 101.86
N ASP A 710 49.21 0.21 102.61
CA ASP A 710 50.37 0.09 103.50
C ASP A 710 50.01 -0.65 104.81
N THR A 711 50.99 -1.16 105.56
CA THR A 711 50.80 -1.93 106.81
C THR A 711 51.49 -1.27 108.02
N GLU A 712 50.94 -1.39 109.22
CA GLU A 712 51.46 -0.81 110.47
C GLU A 712 51.38 -1.80 111.64
N HIS A 713 52.48 -2.04 112.37
CA HIS A 713 52.54 -2.89 113.58
C HIS A 713 52.65 -2.05 114.86
N VAL A 714 51.88 -2.36 115.91
CA VAL A 714 51.70 -1.53 117.14
C VAL A 714 52.23 -2.21 118.42
N TYR A 715 52.85 -1.48 119.38
CA TYR A 715 53.54 -2.01 120.60
C TYR A 715 53.37 -1.19 121.93
N GLU A 716 53.61 -1.76 123.14
CA GLU A 716 53.44 -1.14 124.52
C GLU A 716 54.52 -1.55 125.59
N LYS A 717 54.87 -0.72 126.62
CA LYS A 717 55.93 -0.99 127.66
C LYS A 717 55.57 -1.87 128.91
N VAL A 718 56.58 -2.46 129.60
CA VAL A 718 56.50 -3.34 130.84
C VAL A 718 56.98 -2.65 132.17
N LYS A 719 56.84 -3.24 133.40
CA LYS A 719 57.10 -2.62 134.76
C LYS A 719 57.86 -3.49 135.84
N THR A 720 58.32 -2.93 136.98
CA THR A 720 59.04 -3.61 138.11
C THR A 720 58.64 -3.15 139.55
N SER A 721 58.67 -4.01 140.59
CA SER A 721 58.20 -3.74 142.00
C SER A 721 59.10 -4.31 143.15
N HIS A 722 58.93 -3.85 144.42
CA HIS A 722 59.70 -4.29 145.62
C HIS A 722 58.79 -4.57 146.85
N LYS A 723 58.81 -5.79 147.42
CA LYS A 723 57.86 -6.30 148.43
C LYS A 723 58.51 -7.06 149.60
N ASP A 724 57.83 -7.26 150.72
CA ASP A 724 58.29 -8.10 151.85
C ASP A 724 58.02 -9.60 151.62
N LYS A 725 58.51 -10.49 152.49
CA LYS A 725 58.32 -11.95 152.33
C LYS A 725 56.85 -12.38 152.38
N GLU A 726 55.98 -11.59 153.00
CA GLU A 726 54.54 -11.79 153.02
C GLU A 726 53.85 -11.28 151.74
N GLY A 727 54.59 -10.64 150.83
CA GLY A 727 54.12 -10.15 149.53
C GLY A 727 53.52 -8.75 149.58
N ASN A 728 53.69 -8.01 150.67
CA ASN A 728 53.20 -6.64 150.80
C ASN A 728 54.23 -5.65 150.30
N GLU A 729 53.79 -4.53 149.74
CA GLU A 729 54.72 -3.46 149.36
C GLU A 729 55.45 -2.91 150.58
N ILE A 730 56.77 -2.77 150.48
CA ILE A 730 57.56 -2.20 151.56
C ILE A 730 57.32 -0.69 151.56
N PRO A 731 56.82 -0.10 152.67
CA PRO A 731 56.49 1.32 152.70
C PRO A 731 57.67 2.19 152.27
N GLY A 732 57.47 3.01 151.24
CA GLY A 732 58.49 3.90 150.65
C GLY A 732 59.11 3.44 149.32
N TYR A 733 58.73 2.29 148.75
CA TYR A 733 59.31 1.75 147.51
C TYR A 733 58.23 1.24 146.51
N PRO A 734 57.64 2.11 145.65
CA PRO A 734 56.57 1.73 144.70
C PRO A 734 57.09 1.11 143.39
N SER A 735 56.16 0.58 142.58
CA SER A 735 56.46 -0.01 141.26
C SER A 735 56.80 1.04 140.19
N GLU A 736 57.75 0.74 139.30
CA GLU A 736 58.32 1.64 138.27
C GLU A 736 58.23 1.04 136.86
N ASP A 737 58.14 1.87 135.81
CA ASP A 737 58.14 1.41 134.41
C ASP A 737 59.54 0.92 133.98
N GLY A 738 59.59 -0.14 133.17
CA GLY A 738 60.80 -0.82 132.74
C GLY A 738 61.33 -1.86 133.74
N GLU A 739 62.40 -2.55 133.37
CA GLU A 739 63.12 -3.47 134.27
C GLU A 739 64.04 -2.68 135.22
N GLN A 740 63.79 -2.77 136.54
CA GLN A 740 64.53 -2.02 137.57
C GLN A 740 65.33 -2.93 138.54
N PRO A 741 66.46 -2.45 139.10
CA PRO A 741 67.31 -3.25 140.01
C PRO A 741 66.76 -3.37 141.46
N LYS A 742 67.32 -4.29 142.26
CA LYS A 742 67.02 -4.45 143.70
C LYS A 742 67.60 -3.29 144.55
N LYS A 743 66.95 -2.95 145.67
CA LYS A 743 67.29 -1.81 146.57
C LYS A 743 67.69 -2.28 147.99
N ASP A 744 68.44 -1.49 148.77
CA ASP A 744 68.79 -1.80 150.18
C ASP A 744 67.78 -1.14 151.14
N ILE A 745 67.25 -1.87 152.14
CA ILE A 745 66.09 -1.45 152.95
C ILE A 745 66.38 -1.58 154.46
N PRO A 746 66.42 -0.48 155.25
CA PRO A 746 66.77 -0.50 156.69
C PRO A 746 65.84 -1.35 157.55
N GLY A 747 66.41 -2.09 158.50
CA GLY A 747 65.67 -3.00 159.39
C GLY A 747 65.16 -4.27 158.70
N TYR A 748 65.41 -4.40 157.40
CA TYR A 748 65.14 -5.58 156.58
C TYR A 748 66.42 -6.08 155.89
N ARG A 749 66.43 -7.34 155.44
CA ARG A 749 67.46 -7.94 154.60
C ARG A 749 66.82 -8.57 153.36
N PHE A 750 67.50 -8.51 152.22
CA PHE A 750 67.01 -9.02 150.94
C PHE A 750 66.90 -10.55 150.91
N VAL A 751 65.92 -11.05 150.16
CA VAL A 751 65.61 -12.47 149.95
C VAL A 751 65.79 -12.89 148.49
N GLU A 752 64.96 -12.40 147.55
CA GLU A 752 64.97 -12.87 146.13
C GLU A 752 64.35 -11.90 145.09
N THR A 753 64.46 -12.22 143.79
CA THR A 753 63.83 -11.53 142.64
C THR A 753 62.97 -12.50 141.80
N LYS A 754 61.79 -12.06 141.33
CA LYS A 754 60.82 -12.82 140.51
C LYS A 754 60.43 -12.06 139.24
N LYS A 755 60.16 -12.76 138.13
CA LYS A 755 59.64 -12.20 136.88
C LYS A 755 58.25 -12.77 136.58
N LEU A 756 57.29 -11.91 136.25
CA LEU A 756 55.87 -12.23 136.11
C LEU A 756 55.50 -12.58 134.66
N PRO A 757 54.45 -13.40 134.42
CA PRO A 757 54.02 -13.82 133.08
C PRO A 757 53.62 -12.67 132.14
N ASN A 758 53.25 -11.51 132.69
CA ASN A 758 52.91 -10.31 131.93
C ASN A 758 54.14 -9.50 131.47
N GLY A 759 55.35 -9.96 131.79
CA GLY A 759 56.62 -9.31 131.47
C GLY A 759 57.20 -8.45 132.60
N ASP A 760 56.48 -8.26 133.71
CA ASP A 760 56.91 -7.39 134.82
C ASP A 760 57.88 -8.09 135.81
N THR A 761 58.56 -7.36 136.70
CA THR A 761 59.57 -7.89 137.66
C THR A 761 59.27 -7.53 139.14
N GLU A 762 59.67 -8.32 140.14
CA GLU A 762 59.41 -8.12 141.59
C GLU A 762 60.59 -8.55 142.50
N HIS A 763 60.95 -7.81 143.58
CA HIS A 763 62.07 -8.10 144.53
C HIS A 763 61.59 -8.24 146.02
N VAL A 764 62.14 -9.14 146.88
CA VAL A 764 61.57 -9.59 148.20
C VAL A 764 62.51 -9.44 149.47
N TYR A 765 62.05 -9.14 150.73
CA TYR A 765 62.88 -8.82 152.00
C TYR A 765 62.35 -9.27 153.46
N GLU A 766 63.16 -9.32 154.59
CA GLU A 766 62.87 -9.79 156.05
C GLU A 766 63.60 -9.08 157.30
N LYS A 767 63.12 -9.06 158.60
CA LYS A 767 63.63 -8.31 159.87
C LYS A 767 64.65 -8.99 160.91
N VAL A 768 65.27 -8.24 161.90
CA VAL A 768 66.34 -8.62 162.95
C VAL A 768 66.03 -8.37 164.50
N LYS A 769 66.83 -8.81 165.55
CA LYS A 769 66.52 -8.84 167.07
C LYS A 769 67.62 -8.39 168.14
N THR A 770 67.31 -8.27 169.47
CA THR A 770 68.23 -7.85 170.62
C THR A 770 68.04 -8.57 172.01
N SER A 771 69.07 -8.72 172.89
CA SER A 771 69.06 -9.47 174.20
C SER A 771 69.87 -8.86 175.41
N HIS A 772 69.68 -9.34 176.66
CA HIS A 772 70.35 -8.84 177.92
C HIS A 772 70.87 -9.96 178.87
N LYS A 773 72.16 -9.98 179.25
CA LYS A 773 72.80 -11.09 180.01
C LYS A 773 73.83 -10.65 181.06
N ASP A 774 74.14 -11.48 182.06
CA ASP A 774 75.21 -11.23 183.04
C ASP A 774 76.62 -11.54 182.50
N LYS A 775 77.68 -11.20 183.25
CA LYS A 775 79.08 -11.44 182.86
C LYS A 775 79.41 -12.92 182.66
N GLU A 776 78.69 -13.82 183.33
CA GLU A 776 78.82 -15.27 183.12
C GLU A 776 78.02 -15.75 181.90
N GLY A 777 77.32 -14.85 181.20
CA GLY A 777 76.54 -15.13 179.99
C GLY A 777 75.15 -15.69 180.27
N ASN A 778 74.70 -15.68 181.52
CA ASN A 778 73.36 -16.13 181.89
C ASN A 778 72.36 -14.99 181.70
N GLU A 779 71.11 -15.35 181.38
CA GLU A 779 70.05 -14.36 181.36
C GLU A 779 69.84 -13.79 182.76
N ILE A 780 69.65 -12.48 182.82
CA ILE A 780 69.36 -11.80 184.07
C ILE A 780 67.87 -12.04 184.35
N PRO A 781 67.52 -12.72 185.46
CA PRO A 781 66.13 -13.04 185.76
C PRO A 781 65.25 -11.78 185.73
N GLY A 782 64.25 -11.77 184.85
CA GLY A 782 63.34 -10.63 184.62
C GLY A 782 63.54 -9.85 183.31
N TYR A 783 64.50 -10.19 182.44
CA TYR A 783 64.80 -9.43 181.20
C TYR A 783 65.04 -10.33 179.95
N PRO A 784 64.00 -10.65 179.13
CA PRO A 784 64.12 -11.48 177.91
C PRO A 784 64.58 -10.71 176.66
N SER A 785 64.80 -11.43 175.54
CA SER A 785 65.17 -10.88 174.22
C SER A 785 63.96 -10.30 173.45
N GLU A 786 64.17 -9.25 172.65
CA GLU A 786 63.14 -8.45 171.93
C GLU A 786 63.48 -8.26 170.43
N ASP A 787 62.46 -8.07 169.58
CA ASP A 787 62.66 -7.81 168.14
C ASP A 787 63.13 -6.36 167.88
N GLY A 788 63.97 -6.18 166.86
CA GLY A 788 64.62 -4.90 166.54
C GLY A 788 65.87 -4.62 167.38
N GLU A 789 66.58 -3.53 167.07
CA GLU A 789 67.70 -3.03 167.89
C GLU A 789 67.15 -2.30 169.14
N GLN A 790 67.41 -2.85 170.33
CA GLN A 790 66.90 -2.30 171.60
C GLN A 790 68.04 -1.75 172.50
N PRO A 791 67.79 -0.70 173.31
CA PRO A 791 68.81 -0.09 174.17
C PRO A 791 69.13 -0.91 175.43
N LYS A 792 70.25 -0.62 176.11
CA LYS A 792 70.62 -1.22 177.42
C LYS A 792 69.66 -0.76 178.54
N LYS A 793 69.48 -1.59 179.59
CA LYS A 793 68.53 -1.42 180.70
C LYS A 793 69.24 -1.36 182.06
N ASP A 794 68.74 -0.61 183.04
CA ASP A 794 69.31 -0.57 184.40
C ASP A 794 68.77 -1.74 185.26
N ILE A 795 69.66 -2.53 185.85
CA ILE A 795 69.31 -3.80 186.52
C ILE A 795 69.73 -3.77 187.99
N PRO A 796 68.79 -3.83 188.97
CA PRO A 796 69.11 -3.73 190.40
C PRO A 796 70.09 -4.80 190.89
N GLY A 797 71.11 -4.38 191.64
CA GLY A 797 72.16 -5.28 192.14
C GLY A 797 73.24 -5.64 191.11
N TYR A 798 73.07 -5.22 189.84
CA TYR A 798 74.04 -5.37 188.75
C TYR A 798 74.46 -3.98 188.21
N ARG A 799 75.70 -3.84 187.72
CA ARG A 799 76.17 -2.70 186.94
C ARG A 799 76.40 -3.13 185.49
N PHE A 800 76.06 -2.29 184.53
CA PHE A 800 76.30 -2.54 183.11
C PHE A 800 77.80 -2.64 182.78
N VAL A 801 78.11 -3.49 181.79
CA VAL A 801 79.47 -3.77 181.32
C VAL A 801 79.64 -3.32 179.87
N GLU A 802 78.92 -3.94 178.92
CA GLU A 802 79.10 -3.66 177.48
C GLU A 802 77.91 -4.08 176.60
N THR A 803 77.91 -3.66 175.33
CA THR A 803 76.99 -4.09 174.27
C THR A 803 77.76 -4.80 173.17
N LYS A 804 77.26 -5.94 172.67
CA LYS A 804 77.79 -6.72 171.54
C LYS A 804 76.78 -6.79 170.39
N LYS A 805 77.28 -6.76 169.15
CA LYS A 805 76.49 -6.99 167.94
C LYS A 805 76.92 -8.34 167.33
N LEU A 806 75.95 -9.20 167.03
CA LEU A 806 76.16 -10.55 166.55
C LEU A 806 76.21 -10.58 165.00
N PRO A 807 76.93 -11.54 164.38
CA PRO A 807 77.05 -11.65 162.92
C PRO A 807 75.72 -11.83 162.17
N ASN A 808 74.70 -12.32 162.86
CA ASN A 808 73.35 -12.48 162.31
C ASN A 808 72.55 -11.17 162.27
N GLY A 809 73.14 -10.05 162.71
CA GLY A 809 72.50 -8.74 162.80
C GLY A 809 71.86 -8.43 164.16
N ASP A 810 71.87 -9.37 165.10
CA ASP A 810 71.23 -9.18 166.41
C ASP A 810 72.14 -8.44 167.42
N THR A 811 71.58 -7.90 168.51
CA THR A 811 72.33 -7.14 169.54
C THR A 811 72.24 -7.79 170.95
N GLU A 812 73.23 -7.67 171.82
CA GLU A 812 73.29 -8.27 173.18
C GLU A 812 73.94 -7.29 174.20
N HIS A 813 73.38 -7.12 175.40
CA HIS A 813 73.90 -6.21 176.46
C HIS A 813 74.31 -6.98 177.73
N VAL A 814 75.47 -6.69 178.34
CA VAL A 814 76.13 -7.47 179.42
C VAL A 814 76.23 -6.72 180.78
N TYR A 815 76.03 -7.37 181.95
CA TYR A 815 76.00 -6.74 183.31
C TYR A 815 76.73 -7.53 184.47
N GLU A 816 77.13 -6.90 185.61
CA GLU A 816 77.97 -7.44 186.74
C GLU A 816 77.47 -7.13 188.18
N LYS A 817 77.50 -8.07 189.15
CA LYS A 817 76.90 -7.94 190.52
C LYS A 817 77.75 -7.20 191.59
N VAL A 818 77.13 -6.44 192.54
CA VAL A 818 77.82 -5.56 193.55
C VAL A 818 77.70 -6.09 195.02
N LYS A 819 78.72 -5.90 195.92
CA LYS A 819 78.73 -6.31 197.37
C LYS A 819 78.95 -5.13 198.36
N THR A 820 78.38 -5.21 199.58
CA THR A 820 78.56 -4.26 200.71
C THR A 820 79.00 -4.96 202.02
N SER A 821 79.73 -4.26 202.92
CA SER A 821 80.22 -4.76 204.21
C SER A 821 79.70 -3.96 205.41
N HIS A 822 79.08 -4.64 206.38
CA HIS A 822 79.36 -4.54 207.83
C HIS A 822 79.09 -5.89 208.47
#